data_AF-A0AAD5EJ78-F1
#
_entry.id   AF-A0AAD5EJ78-F1
#
_cell.length_a   1.000
_cell.length_b   1.000
_cell.length_c   1.000
_cell.angle_alpha   90.00
_cell.angle_beta   90.00
_cell.angle_gamma   90.00
#
_symmetry.space_group_name_H-M   'P 1'
#
loop_
_entity.id
_entity.type
_entity.pdbx_description
1 polymer ?
#
loop_
_entity_poly.entity_id
_entity_poly.type
_entity_poly.pdbx_seq_one_letter_code
_entity_poly.pdbx_strand_id
1 'polypeptide(L)'
;MSEPVAVSITLEESTRGKGLAPIKQEFRKTKWFEDNEVEDINTAAFGDDEVEGQKFENGDSNAGGNRKARGQNKKRKRTHVTDDIKLCPYIAAGDNDKCNWGDKCKFTHNIEEYLKLKPADLGERCVNFEVYGRCRAGYACRYLQAHFKDGKLVVDEERERNAPVTVKNGITPETMAALRKHTFNFEKSEAFLKEIQAEIDAEIAMKEENTQRRLASMLAEPASATTDSPASTIVEAPSTPISDKLKKVAEVEQVSTDIETTPSGIVTSVETSQQTEVVSETSISPAKEEQPVGPIFDINDKKKLNFKDKTYLAPLTTVGNLPFRRICKEFGVDITCGEMAMATNLLQGQKTEWALTKRHASEDLFGIQIAGYKTEQLVKACQVINETVDVDFVDLNMGCPIDMLFNKGGGSALLDSHGKMLKMLRGMQHVLDPPVTVKFRTGVKDNHPTAHKLVPKLESVGIGMGTLHGRSRQQRYTRLADWDYIKGIKRLTNDMALFGNGDVLSWEQYYQQKEESGVDGIMIGRGALIKPWIFEEIKTRRHWDISSSERFDMLKKFCDYGLEHWGTDTMGINSTRRFLCEWQSFLYRYIPVGLLEVLPQQMNERPPPYYGRDELETLMASPRASDWIKITDRILGPAPEDFKFIPKHKANSFEG
;
A
#
# COMPACT_ATOMS: atom_id res chain seq x y z
N MET A 1 30.49 -39.30 -2.94
CA MET A 1 30.36 -37.89 -3.33
C MET A 1 29.99 -37.87 -4.80
N SER A 2 28.72 -37.59 -5.09
CA SER A 2 28.16 -37.50 -6.43
C SER A 2 27.72 -36.05 -6.64
N GLU A 3 28.27 -35.42 -7.68
CA GLU A 3 27.98 -34.04 -8.07
C GLU A 3 26.49 -33.82 -8.35
N PRO A 4 25.96 -32.60 -8.09
CA PRO A 4 24.60 -32.28 -8.47
C PRO A 4 24.53 -32.11 -10.00
N VAL A 5 23.75 -32.97 -10.65
CA VAL A 5 23.44 -32.85 -12.08
C VAL A 5 22.64 -31.58 -12.29
N ALA A 6 23.29 -30.55 -12.84
CA ALA A 6 22.61 -29.39 -13.39
C ALA A 6 21.79 -29.86 -14.60
N VAL A 7 20.47 -29.89 -14.45
CA VAL A 7 19.55 -30.10 -15.56
C VAL A 7 19.58 -28.84 -16.43
N SER A 8 20.31 -28.90 -17.53
CA SER A 8 20.35 -27.86 -18.55
C SER A 8 18.96 -27.72 -19.20
N ILE A 9 18.34 -26.56 -19.01
CA ILE A 9 17.08 -26.18 -19.65
C ILE A 9 17.40 -25.79 -21.10
N THR A 10 17.22 -26.73 -22.02
CA THR A 10 17.26 -26.43 -23.47
C THR A 10 16.18 -27.24 -24.18
N LEU A 11 14.93 -26.79 -24.11
CA LEU A 11 13.87 -27.11 -25.05
C LEU A 11 12.92 -25.90 -25.17
N GLU A 12 13.06 -25.18 -26.30
CA GLU A 12 12.09 -24.29 -26.94
C GLU A 12 11.55 -23.05 -26.19
N GLU A 13 12.40 -22.04 -25.98
CA GLU A 13 11.91 -20.65 -25.78
C GLU A 13 11.40 -20.00 -27.08
N SER A 14 11.78 -20.50 -28.26
CA SER A 14 11.60 -19.79 -29.53
C SER A 14 10.16 -19.76 -30.07
N THR A 15 9.26 -20.62 -29.59
CA THR A 15 7.83 -20.61 -29.95
C THR A 15 6.94 -19.96 -28.88
N ARG A 16 7.52 -19.59 -27.74
CA ARG A 16 6.80 -19.05 -26.57
C ARG A 16 6.80 -17.52 -26.62
N GLY A 17 5.63 -16.91 -26.58
CA GLY A 17 5.53 -15.45 -26.46
C GLY A 17 6.21 -14.98 -25.16
N LYS A 18 7.12 -14.01 -25.27
CA LYS A 18 7.89 -13.48 -24.13
C LYS A 18 6.96 -13.04 -22.98
N GLY A 19 7.17 -13.59 -21.79
CA GLY A 19 6.37 -13.26 -20.59
C GLY A 19 5.05 -14.01 -20.45
N LEU A 20 4.82 -15.05 -21.25
CA LEU A 20 3.70 -15.98 -21.06
C LEU A 20 4.15 -17.19 -20.23
N ALA A 21 3.28 -17.67 -19.35
CA ALA A 21 3.52 -18.88 -18.58
C ALA A 21 3.50 -20.12 -19.49
N PRO A 22 4.36 -21.11 -19.24
CA PRO A 22 4.46 -22.31 -20.06
C PRO A 22 3.37 -23.32 -19.67
N ILE A 23 2.24 -23.30 -20.38
CA ILE A 23 1.11 -24.24 -20.19
C ILE A 23 1.22 -25.42 -21.15
N LYS A 24 0.92 -26.64 -20.71
CA LYS A 24 0.96 -27.87 -21.53
C LYS A 24 0.03 -27.78 -22.73
N GLN A 25 0.45 -28.36 -23.85
CA GLN A 25 -0.20 -28.19 -25.16
C GLN A 25 -1.69 -28.55 -25.16
N GLU A 26 -2.09 -29.60 -24.45
CA GLU A 26 -3.47 -30.10 -24.36
C GLU A 26 -4.45 -29.13 -23.67
N PHE A 27 -3.96 -28.15 -22.90
CA PHE A 27 -4.78 -27.14 -22.23
C PHE A 27 -4.78 -25.79 -22.94
N ARG A 28 -3.97 -25.60 -23.99
CA ARG A 28 -3.84 -24.28 -24.65
C ARG A 28 -5.09 -23.93 -25.45
N LYS A 29 -5.50 -22.65 -25.37
CA LYS A 29 -6.49 -22.04 -26.25
C LYS A 29 -5.82 -21.09 -27.23
N THR A 30 -6.40 -20.93 -28.41
CA THR A 30 -5.97 -19.93 -29.40
C THR A 30 -6.33 -18.51 -28.96
N LYS A 31 -7.53 -18.35 -28.38
CA LYS A 31 -8.07 -17.10 -27.83
C LYS A 31 -8.89 -17.37 -26.59
N TRP A 32 -9.04 -16.36 -25.73
CA TRP A 32 -9.84 -16.50 -24.51
C TRP A 32 -11.33 -16.69 -24.83
N PHE A 33 -11.82 -15.95 -25.81
CA PHE A 33 -13.24 -15.80 -26.15
C PHE A 33 -13.44 -15.84 -27.66
N GLU A 34 -14.64 -16.19 -28.12
CA GLU A 34 -14.97 -16.24 -29.55
C GLU A 34 -15.32 -14.85 -30.12
N ASP A 35 -15.17 -14.64 -31.43
CA ASP A 35 -15.24 -13.30 -32.06
C ASP A 35 -16.65 -12.67 -31.97
N ASN A 36 -17.66 -13.48 -31.66
CA ASN A 36 -19.05 -13.04 -31.51
C ASN A 36 -19.41 -12.65 -30.06
N GLU A 37 -18.49 -12.84 -29.10
CA GLU A 37 -18.63 -12.38 -27.72
C GLU A 37 -17.91 -11.03 -27.55
N VAL A 38 -18.51 -9.95 -28.07
CA VAL A 38 -18.17 -8.52 -27.94
C VAL A 38 -16.72 -8.19 -27.48
N GLU A 39 -15.96 -7.66 -28.45
CA GLU A 39 -14.65 -6.98 -28.45
C GLU A 39 -13.51 -7.52 -27.56
N ASP A 40 -12.54 -8.08 -28.29
CA ASP A 40 -11.24 -8.55 -27.84
C ASP A 40 -10.51 -7.61 -26.88
N ILE A 41 -10.31 -8.12 -25.66
CA ILE A 41 -9.19 -7.71 -24.81
C ILE A 41 -7.92 -7.92 -25.62
N ASN A 42 -7.27 -6.82 -26.02
CA ASN A 42 -6.06 -6.82 -26.82
C ASN A 42 -4.96 -7.65 -26.12
N THR A 43 -4.79 -8.92 -26.52
CA THR A 43 -3.84 -9.90 -25.96
C THR A 43 -2.39 -9.54 -26.26
N ALA A 44 -2.12 -8.57 -27.15
CA ALA A 44 -0.78 -8.07 -27.41
C ALA A 44 -0.27 -7.04 -26.37
N ALA A 45 -1.06 -6.69 -25.35
CA ALA A 45 -0.82 -5.54 -24.46
C ALA A 45 -0.56 -5.91 -22.98
N PHE A 46 0.06 -7.05 -22.68
CA PHE A 46 0.44 -7.43 -21.31
C PHE A 46 1.62 -6.60 -20.79
N GLY A 47 1.33 -5.37 -20.34
CA GLY A 47 2.26 -4.51 -19.62
C GLY A 47 1.94 -4.44 -18.14
N ASP A 48 2.97 -4.24 -17.33
CA ASP A 48 2.91 -4.21 -15.87
C ASP A 48 1.80 -3.33 -15.30
N ASP A 49 1.29 -3.75 -14.13
CA ASP A 49 0.35 -3.04 -13.26
C ASP A 49 0.98 -1.74 -12.72
N GLU A 50 1.36 -0.82 -13.61
CA GLU A 50 1.81 0.51 -13.23
C GLU A 50 0.63 1.34 -12.72
N VAL A 51 0.94 2.33 -11.89
CA VAL A 51 0.11 3.51 -11.65
C VAL A 51 0.90 4.62 -12.32
N GLU A 52 0.35 5.45 -13.20
CA GLU A 52 1.16 6.49 -13.87
C GLU A 52 1.98 7.32 -12.87
N GLY A 53 3.27 7.51 -13.17
CA GLY A 53 3.98 8.76 -12.93
C GLY A 53 3.98 9.59 -14.23
N GLN A 54 4.27 10.88 -14.12
CA GLN A 54 4.37 11.79 -15.27
C GLN A 54 5.40 11.31 -16.31
N LYS A 55 5.11 11.61 -17.59
CA LYS A 55 6.03 11.48 -18.72
C LYS A 55 7.29 12.31 -18.45
N PHE A 56 8.45 11.68 -18.50
CA PHE A 56 9.68 12.38 -18.85
C PHE A 56 9.87 12.17 -20.35
N GLU A 57 9.69 13.23 -21.13
CA GLU A 57 9.97 13.24 -22.57
C GLU A 57 11.49 13.26 -22.74
N ASN A 58 12.09 12.10 -23.03
CA ASN A 58 13.29 12.08 -23.85
C ASN A 58 12.80 11.96 -25.29
N GLY A 59 13.15 12.97 -26.09
CA GLY A 59 12.72 13.10 -27.47
C GLY A 59 13.16 11.91 -28.31
N ASP A 60 12.18 11.17 -28.82
CA ASP A 60 12.27 10.58 -30.15
C ASP A 60 10.84 10.36 -30.66
N SER A 61 10.38 11.28 -31.49
CA SER A 61 9.06 11.27 -32.09
C SER A 61 9.12 10.59 -33.46
N ASN A 62 8.92 9.27 -33.50
CA ASN A 62 8.31 8.59 -34.65
C ASN A 62 8.00 7.11 -34.37
N ALA A 63 6.82 6.86 -33.80
CA ALA A 63 6.12 5.58 -33.96
C ALA A 63 4.63 5.78 -33.61
N GLY A 64 3.77 5.80 -34.64
CA GLY A 64 2.32 5.70 -34.48
C GLY A 64 1.97 4.30 -33.98
N GLY A 65 1.89 4.12 -32.66
CA GLY A 65 1.48 2.88 -32.02
C GLY A 65 0.36 3.13 -31.01
N ASN A 66 -0.67 2.27 -31.02
CA ASN A 66 -1.80 2.28 -30.09
C ASN A 66 -1.31 2.43 -28.64
N ARG A 67 -1.73 3.51 -27.96
CA ARG A 67 -1.29 3.84 -26.60
C ARG A 67 -1.88 2.85 -25.59
N LYS A 68 -1.02 2.23 -24.77
CA LYS A 68 -1.33 1.14 -23.82
C LYS A 68 -2.15 1.62 -22.61
N ALA A 69 -3.21 0.89 -22.23
CA ALA A 69 -4.04 1.17 -21.06
C ALA A 69 -3.45 0.63 -19.74
N ARG A 70 -2.35 1.21 -19.24
CA ARG A 70 -1.73 0.87 -17.93
C ARG A 70 -2.22 1.80 -16.83
N GLY A 71 -2.20 1.41 -15.54
CA GLY A 71 -2.65 2.32 -14.45
C GLY A 71 -3.52 1.72 -13.35
N GLN A 72 -3.99 2.60 -12.47
CA GLN A 72 -5.21 2.41 -11.68
C GLN A 72 -6.41 3.07 -12.38
N ASN A 73 -7.60 2.49 -12.22
CA ASN A 73 -8.87 3.09 -12.65
C ASN A 73 -9.31 4.18 -11.67
N LYS A 74 -8.76 5.40 -11.82
CA LYS A 74 -8.97 6.54 -10.92
C LYS A 74 -10.40 7.12 -10.93
N LYS A 75 -11.13 7.01 -12.05
CA LYS A 75 -12.50 7.52 -12.21
C LYS A 75 -13.59 6.45 -12.01
N ARG A 76 -13.24 5.28 -11.43
CA ARG A 76 -14.22 4.22 -11.17
C ARG A 76 -15.30 4.75 -10.21
N LYS A 77 -16.56 4.73 -10.63
CA LYS A 77 -17.69 5.00 -9.72
C LYS A 77 -17.88 3.76 -8.85
N ARG A 78 -17.82 3.93 -7.53
CA ARG A 78 -18.26 2.89 -6.61
C ARG A 78 -19.77 3.01 -6.48
N THR A 79 -20.51 2.11 -7.13
CA THR A 79 -21.96 2.02 -6.90
C THR A 79 -22.17 1.47 -5.50
N HIS A 80 -22.82 2.26 -4.65
CA HIS A 80 -23.33 1.82 -3.37
C HIS A 80 -24.75 1.34 -3.61
N VAL A 81 -24.92 0.02 -3.74
CA VAL A 81 -26.23 -0.58 -3.86
C VAL A 81 -26.87 -0.59 -2.47
N THR A 82 -28.03 0.04 -2.34
CA THR A 82 -28.81 0.08 -1.11
C THR A 82 -30.26 -0.23 -1.40
N ASP A 83 -30.98 -0.75 -0.41
CA ASP A 83 -32.43 -0.95 -0.52
C ASP A 83 -33.15 0.36 -0.85
N ASP A 84 -34.23 0.26 -1.64
CA ASP A 84 -35.07 1.39 -2.04
C ASP A 84 -35.68 2.11 -0.83
N ILE A 85 -36.07 1.32 0.18
CA ILE A 85 -36.53 1.81 1.48
C ILE A 85 -35.50 1.40 2.54
N LYS A 86 -35.10 2.37 3.38
CA LYS A 86 -34.15 2.15 4.46
C LYS A 86 -34.87 2.06 5.80
N LEU A 87 -34.77 0.90 6.43
CA LEU A 87 -35.22 0.68 7.80
C LEU A 87 -34.31 1.42 8.78
N CYS A 88 -34.88 1.98 9.85
CA CYS A 88 -34.10 2.59 10.92
C CYS A 88 -33.11 1.58 11.50
N PRO A 89 -31.81 1.91 11.67
CA PRO A 89 -30.81 0.95 12.15
C PRO A 89 -31.14 0.32 13.52
N TYR A 90 -31.79 1.05 14.42
CA TYR A 90 -32.23 0.51 15.72
C TYR A 90 -33.38 -0.48 15.56
N ILE A 91 -34.37 -0.12 14.73
CA ILE A 91 -35.50 -1.01 14.39
C ILE A 91 -34.99 -2.25 13.68
N ALA A 92 -34.08 -2.09 12.72
CA ALA A 92 -33.45 -3.18 11.99
C ALA A 92 -32.78 -4.18 12.94
N ALA A 93 -32.08 -3.70 13.98
CA ALA A 93 -31.44 -4.54 14.99
C ALA A 93 -32.42 -5.19 16.00
N GLY A 94 -33.70 -4.84 15.97
CA GLY A 94 -34.71 -5.28 16.95
C GLY A 94 -34.77 -4.43 18.23
N ASP A 95 -34.09 -3.28 18.26
CA ASP A 95 -33.97 -2.40 19.43
C ASP A 95 -34.91 -1.18 19.28
N ASN A 96 -36.22 -1.41 19.15
CA ASN A 96 -37.18 -0.38 18.74
C ASN A 96 -37.19 0.87 19.64
N ASP A 97 -37.02 0.69 20.94
CA ASP A 97 -37.09 1.76 21.94
C ASP A 97 -35.85 2.67 21.96
N LYS A 98 -34.79 2.34 21.20
CA LYS A 98 -33.52 3.09 21.17
C LYS A 98 -33.47 4.19 20.09
N CYS A 99 -34.51 4.33 19.27
CA CYS A 99 -34.54 5.38 18.25
C CYS A 99 -34.93 6.75 18.85
N ASN A 100 -33.92 7.61 19.07
CA ASN A 100 -34.13 8.96 19.63
C ASN A 100 -34.91 9.93 18.72
N TRP A 101 -35.21 9.57 17.47
CA TRP A 101 -35.93 10.43 16.53
C TRP A 101 -37.41 10.13 16.42
N GLY A 102 -37.88 8.96 16.87
CA GLY A 102 -39.29 8.55 16.76
C GLY A 102 -39.86 8.80 15.36
N ASP A 103 -41.00 9.47 15.28
CA ASP A 103 -41.69 9.82 14.03
C ASP A 103 -40.92 10.81 13.14
N LYS A 104 -39.92 11.51 13.67
CA LYS A 104 -39.02 12.39 12.89
C LYS A 104 -37.84 11.64 12.28
N CYS A 105 -37.77 10.32 12.46
CA CYS A 105 -36.73 9.51 11.86
C CYS A 105 -36.84 9.55 10.33
N LYS A 106 -35.73 9.85 9.65
CA LYS A 106 -35.67 9.83 8.17
C LYS A 106 -35.77 8.43 7.56
N PHE A 107 -35.75 7.40 8.39
CA PHE A 107 -35.80 5.99 8.00
C PHE A 107 -37.14 5.41 8.44
N THR A 108 -37.65 4.43 7.69
CA THR A 108 -38.92 3.80 8.06
C THR A 108 -38.79 3.04 9.39
N HIS A 109 -39.86 3.06 10.18
CA HIS A 109 -40.04 2.20 11.36
C HIS A 109 -41.04 1.06 11.10
N ASN A 110 -41.64 1.02 9.90
CA ASN A 110 -42.61 0.00 9.51
C ASN A 110 -41.88 -1.26 9.01
N ILE A 111 -41.73 -2.24 9.90
CA ILE A 111 -41.07 -3.52 9.59
C ILE A 111 -41.84 -4.28 8.52
N GLU A 112 -43.17 -4.35 8.59
CA GLU A 112 -43.97 -5.13 7.65
C GLU A 112 -43.86 -4.60 6.20
N GLU A 113 -43.92 -3.27 6.05
CA GLU A 113 -43.75 -2.62 4.74
C GLU A 113 -42.33 -2.80 4.22
N TYR A 114 -41.32 -2.65 5.08
CA TYR A 114 -39.93 -2.90 4.70
C TYR A 114 -39.72 -4.35 4.25
N LEU A 115 -40.23 -5.34 4.99
CA LEU A 115 -40.09 -6.75 4.65
C LEU A 115 -40.80 -7.14 3.34
N LYS A 116 -41.88 -6.43 2.97
CA LYS A 116 -42.57 -6.62 1.67
C LYS A 116 -41.74 -6.11 0.48
N LEU A 117 -40.96 -5.06 0.68
CA LEU A 117 -40.16 -4.41 -0.38
C LEU A 117 -38.71 -4.87 -0.40
N LYS A 118 -38.21 -5.39 0.72
CA LYS A 118 -36.87 -5.97 0.85
C LYS A 118 -36.71 -7.11 -0.17
N PRO A 119 -35.59 -7.16 -0.91
CA PRO A 119 -35.32 -8.28 -1.80
C PRO A 119 -35.32 -9.62 -1.06
N ALA A 120 -35.69 -10.69 -1.77
CA ALA A 120 -35.72 -12.04 -1.21
C ALA A 120 -34.38 -12.43 -0.56
N ASP A 121 -34.48 -13.30 0.45
CA ASP A 121 -33.32 -13.87 1.11
C ASP A 121 -32.53 -14.75 0.14
N LEU A 122 -31.21 -14.79 0.35
CA LEU A 122 -30.25 -15.45 -0.53
C LEU A 122 -29.99 -16.91 -0.13
N GLY A 123 -30.48 -17.34 1.02
CA GLY A 123 -30.33 -18.70 1.53
C GLY A 123 -30.76 -18.82 2.98
N GLU A 124 -30.64 -20.04 3.50
CA GLU A 124 -31.14 -20.43 4.83
C GLU A 124 -30.10 -20.25 5.95
N ARG A 125 -28.86 -19.91 5.60
CA ARG A 125 -27.72 -19.83 6.51
C ARG A 125 -27.23 -18.39 6.69
N CYS A 126 -27.28 -17.88 7.91
CA CYS A 126 -26.71 -16.56 8.26
C CYS A 126 -25.42 -16.70 9.07
N VAL A 127 -24.29 -16.30 8.49
CA VAL A 127 -22.96 -16.36 9.15
C VAL A 127 -22.93 -15.61 10.48
N ASN A 128 -23.51 -14.41 10.54
CA ASN A 128 -23.55 -13.64 11.79
C ASN A 128 -24.35 -14.36 12.88
N PHE A 129 -25.47 -14.99 12.54
CA PHE A 129 -26.27 -15.74 13.52
C PHE A 129 -25.58 -17.03 13.97
N GLU A 130 -24.91 -17.74 13.06
CA GLU A 130 -24.14 -18.94 13.38
C GLU A 130 -22.92 -18.67 14.26
N VAL A 131 -22.30 -17.49 14.13
CA VAL A 131 -21.12 -17.13 14.92
C VAL A 131 -21.52 -16.53 16.27
N TYR A 132 -22.49 -15.62 16.28
CA TYR A 132 -22.79 -14.79 17.46
C TYR A 132 -24.10 -15.15 18.16
N GLY A 133 -24.92 -16.07 17.63
CA GLY A 133 -26.27 -16.34 18.14
C GLY A 133 -27.28 -15.21 17.89
N ARG A 134 -26.83 -14.07 17.33
CA ARG A 134 -27.66 -12.94 16.93
C ARG A 134 -27.09 -12.30 15.67
N CYS A 135 -27.97 -11.87 14.76
CA CYS A 135 -27.56 -11.14 13.57
C CYS A 135 -27.67 -9.62 13.78
N ARG A 136 -26.55 -8.90 13.64
CA ARG A 136 -26.51 -7.43 13.78
C ARG A 136 -27.30 -6.68 12.71
N ALA A 137 -27.49 -7.28 11.53
CA ALA A 137 -28.34 -6.71 10.49
C ALA A 137 -29.85 -6.88 10.79
N GLY A 138 -30.21 -7.81 11.69
CA GLY A 138 -31.58 -8.13 12.08
C GLY A 138 -32.54 -8.20 10.89
N TYR A 139 -33.61 -7.40 10.87
CA TYR A 139 -34.61 -7.42 9.79
C TYR A 139 -34.04 -7.07 8.40
N ALA A 140 -32.93 -6.32 8.35
CA ALA A 140 -32.25 -5.97 7.09
C ALA A 140 -31.34 -7.10 6.56
N CYS A 141 -31.15 -8.18 7.33
CA CYS A 141 -30.36 -9.33 6.90
C CYS A 141 -30.93 -9.97 5.64
N ARG A 142 -30.10 -10.31 4.66
CA ARG A 142 -30.47 -11.05 3.44
C ARG A 142 -30.43 -12.57 3.62
N TYR A 143 -30.33 -13.02 4.87
CA TYR A 143 -30.46 -14.40 5.32
C TYR A 143 -31.40 -14.42 6.55
N LEU A 144 -32.45 -13.59 6.52
CA LEU A 144 -33.36 -13.34 7.64
C LEU A 144 -34.07 -14.61 8.09
N GLN A 145 -34.48 -15.48 7.16
CA GLN A 145 -35.14 -16.76 7.45
C GLN A 145 -34.36 -17.63 8.45
N ALA A 146 -33.03 -17.53 8.48
CA ALA A 146 -32.18 -18.27 9.42
C ALA A 146 -32.44 -17.91 10.89
N HIS A 147 -32.99 -16.72 11.16
CA HIS A 147 -33.12 -16.15 12.49
C HIS A 147 -34.39 -15.29 12.64
N PHE A 148 -35.47 -15.70 11.98
CA PHE A 148 -36.77 -15.02 12.00
C PHE A 148 -37.90 -16.03 12.11
N LYS A 149 -38.71 -15.91 13.16
CA LYS A 149 -39.82 -16.82 13.46
C LYS A 149 -40.98 -16.05 14.10
N ASP A 150 -42.21 -16.41 13.74
CA ASP A 150 -43.44 -15.83 14.30
C ASP A 150 -43.47 -14.28 14.25
N GLY A 151 -42.94 -13.72 13.14
CA GLY A 151 -42.89 -12.27 12.94
C GLY A 151 -41.80 -11.54 13.72
N LYS A 152 -40.87 -12.25 14.38
CA LYS A 152 -39.84 -11.66 15.24
C LYS A 152 -38.46 -12.24 14.99
N LEU A 153 -37.43 -11.45 15.28
CA LEU A 153 -36.04 -11.93 15.29
C LEU A 153 -35.83 -12.92 16.42
N VAL A 154 -35.17 -14.04 16.10
CA VAL A 154 -34.78 -15.06 17.08
C VAL A 154 -33.34 -14.82 17.49
N VAL A 155 -33.04 -15.10 18.75
CA VAL A 155 -31.70 -15.09 19.32
C VAL A 155 -31.42 -16.48 19.91
N ASP A 156 -30.28 -17.05 19.54
CA ASP A 156 -29.73 -18.25 20.18
C ASP A 156 -28.97 -17.78 21.44
N GLU A 157 -29.65 -17.80 22.58
CA GLU A 157 -29.13 -17.21 23.82
C GLU A 157 -27.86 -17.89 24.32
N GLU A 158 -27.72 -19.21 24.12
CA GLU A 158 -26.52 -19.93 24.53
C GLU A 158 -25.32 -19.49 23.70
N ARG A 159 -25.51 -19.40 22.38
CA ARG A 159 -24.46 -18.93 21.48
C ARG A 159 -24.16 -17.46 21.68
N GLU A 160 -25.15 -16.61 21.95
CA GLU A 160 -24.93 -15.18 22.24
C GLU A 160 -24.12 -14.99 23.52
N ARG A 161 -24.43 -15.74 24.59
CA ARG A 161 -23.65 -15.71 25.83
C ARG A 161 -22.20 -16.17 25.64
N ASN A 162 -21.98 -17.15 24.76
CA ASN A 162 -20.66 -17.73 24.49
C ASN A 162 -20.00 -17.18 23.21
N ALA A 163 -20.52 -16.08 22.66
CA ALA A 163 -20.10 -15.56 21.37
C ALA A 163 -18.62 -15.15 21.41
N PRO A 164 -17.81 -15.56 20.42
CA PRO A 164 -16.39 -15.24 20.42
C PRO A 164 -16.16 -13.75 20.13
N VAL A 165 -15.14 -13.18 20.76
CA VAL A 165 -14.59 -11.88 20.35
C VAL A 165 -13.73 -12.11 19.10
N THR A 166 -14.33 -11.99 17.93
CA THR A 166 -13.63 -12.23 16.67
C THR A 166 -12.77 -11.05 16.24
N VAL A 167 -13.22 -9.81 16.46
CA VAL A 167 -12.45 -8.59 16.14
C VAL A 167 -11.95 -7.95 17.43
N LYS A 168 -10.63 -7.92 17.62
CA LYS A 168 -9.97 -7.38 18.82
C LYS A 168 -9.86 -5.86 18.82
N ASN A 169 -9.67 -5.26 17.65
CA ASN A 169 -9.44 -3.83 17.51
C ASN A 169 -10.67 -3.07 17.03
N GLY A 170 -10.98 -1.96 17.69
CA GLY A 170 -12.01 -1.03 17.28
C GLY A 170 -11.91 0.27 18.07
N ILE A 171 -12.20 1.39 17.41
CA ILE A 171 -12.27 2.70 18.08
C ILE A 171 -13.66 2.89 18.69
N THR A 172 -13.71 3.35 19.94
CA THR A 172 -14.97 3.63 20.63
C THR A 172 -15.66 4.88 20.06
N PRO A 173 -17.00 4.98 20.14
CA PRO A 173 -17.72 6.19 19.75
C PRO A 173 -17.22 7.45 20.47
N GLU A 174 -16.84 7.33 21.74
CA GLU A 174 -16.35 8.40 22.60
C GLU A 174 -15.01 8.93 22.09
N THR A 175 -14.04 8.03 21.84
CA THR A 175 -12.74 8.43 21.31
C THR A 175 -12.87 9.01 19.91
N MET A 176 -13.72 8.42 19.06
CA MET A 176 -14.01 8.98 17.74
C MET A 176 -14.62 10.39 17.81
N ALA A 177 -15.51 10.63 18.77
CA ALA A 177 -16.08 11.95 19.00
C ALA A 177 -15.01 12.93 19.53
N ALA A 178 -14.13 12.50 20.43
CA ALA A 178 -13.03 13.32 20.94
C ALA A 178 -12.06 13.74 19.83
N LEU A 179 -11.71 12.83 18.92
CA LEU A 179 -10.88 13.14 17.74
C LEU A 179 -11.54 14.19 16.84
N ARG A 180 -12.83 14.01 16.51
CA ARG A 180 -13.59 14.93 15.66
C ARG A 180 -13.81 16.30 16.27
N LYS A 181 -13.92 16.37 17.60
CA LYS A 181 -14.06 17.61 18.36
C LYS A 181 -12.72 18.23 18.76
N HIS A 182 -11.60 17.59 18.40
CA HIS A 182 -10.25 18.01 18.80
C HIS A 182 -10.04 18.10 20.31
N THR A 183 -10.68 17.22 21.09
CA THR A 183 -10.59 17.16 22.55
C THR A 183 -9.85 15.92 23.06
N PHE A 184 -9.23 15.13 22.18
CA PHE A 184 -8.39 14.00 22.57
C PHE A 184 -7.10 14.50 23.24
N ASN A 185 -6.64 13.84 24.30
CA ASN A 185 -5.43 14.23 25.01
C ASN A 185 -4.17 13.79 24.25
N PHE A 186 -3.35 14.74 23.79
CA PHE A 186 -2.11 14.47 23.05
C PHE A 186 -0.84 14.77 23.86
N GLU A 187 -0.90 14.73 25.20
CA GLU A 187 0.19 15.10 26.10
C GLU A 187 1.56 14.51 25.71
N LYS A 188 1.65 13.19 25.45
CA LYS A 188 2.90 12.53 25.02
C LYS A 188 3.43 13.08 23.70
N SER A 189 2.55 13.21 22.70
CA SER A 189 2.94 13.75 21.39
C SER A 189 3.34 15.23 21.49
N GLU A 190 2.63 16.02 22.29
CA GLU A 190 2.88 17.45 22.45
C GLU A 190 4.19 17.72 23.19
N ALA A 191 4.52 16.91 24.20
CA ALA A 191 5.83 16.96 24.86
C ALA A 191 6.97 16.73 23.87
N PHE A 192 6.90 15.67 23.06
CA PHE A 192 7.89 15.38 22.02
C PHE A 192 8.00 16.51 20.98
N LEU A 193 6.86 17.02 20.50
CA LEU A 193 6.85 18.06 19.46
C LEU A 193 7.47 19.36 19.96
N LYS A 194 7.29 19.71 21.24
CA LYS A 194 7.94 20.86 21.87
C LYS A 194 9.46 20.71 21.92
N GLU A 195 9.96 19.52 22.23
CA GLU A 195 11.39 19.23 22.24
C GLU A 195 12.01 19.32 20.85
N ILE A 196 11.38 18.70 19.85
CA ILE A 196 11.83 18.80 18.44
C ILE A 196 11.79 20.24 17.93
N GLN A 197 10.80 21.04 18.35
CA GLN A 197 10.76 22.45 17.96
C GLN A 197 11.95 23.22 18.55
N ALA A 198 12.30 22.96 19.81
CA ALA A 198 13.48 23.56 20.43
C ALA A 198 14.80 23.14 19.73
N GLU A 199 14.93 21.88 19.30
CA GLU A 199 16.07 21.43 18.48
C GLU A 199 16.16 22.20 17.16
N ILE A 200 15.01 22.38 16.47
CA ILE A 200 14.94 23.13 15.21
C ILE A 200 15.34 24.58 15.42
N ASP A 201 14.83 25.23 16.46
CA ASP A 201 15.12 26.63 16.76
C ASP A 201 16.61 26.82 17.08
N ALA A 202 17.22 25.87 17.80
CA ALA A 202 18.66 25.86 18.06
C ALA A 202 19.50 25.67 16.79
N GLU A 203 19.09 24.78 15.88
CA GLU A 203 19.75 24.59 14.58
C GLU A 203 19.69 25.85 13.71
N ILE A 204 18.55 26.55 13.70
CA ILE A 204 18.37 27.80 12.96
C ILE A 204 19.28 28.88 13.55
N ALA A 205 19.26 29.07 14.87
CA ALA A 205 20.11 30.04 15.55
C ALA A 205 21.61 29.79 15.27
N MET A 206 22.05 28.53 15.29
CA MET A 206 23.43 28.17 14.95
C MET A 206 23.80 28.46 13.49
N LYS A 207 22.87 28.24 12.55
CA LYS A 207 23.08 28.56 11.13
C LYS A 207 23.15 30.07 10.89
N GLU A 208 22.31 30.84 11.56
CA GLU A 208 22.32 32.31 11.52
C GLU A 208 23.63 32.85 12.08
N GLU A 209 24.09 32.36 13.23
CA GLU A 209 25.37 32.75 13.83
C GLU A 209 26.55 32.42 12.90
N ASN A 210 26.58 31.22 12.32
CA ASN A 210 27.63 30.85 11.37
C ASN A 210 27.62 31.72 10.10
N THR A 211 26.43 32.12 9.64
CA THR A 211 26.29 33.02 8.49
C THR A 211 26.80 34.42 8.84
N GLN A 212 26.45 34.94 10.02
CA GLN A 212 26.95 36.22 10.51
C GLN A 212 28.47 36.21 10.69
N ARG A 213 29.06 35.15 11.25
CA ARG A 213 30.52 34.98 11.38
C ARG A 213 31.22 34.96 10.02
N ARG A 214 30.66 34.25 9.02
CA ARG A 214 31.20 34.26 7.65
C ARG A 214 31.14 35.65 7.03
N LEU A 215 30.02 36.35 7.18
CA LEU A 215 29.86 37.71 6.66
C LEU A 215 30.84 38.68 7.33
N ALA A 216 31.00 38.60 8.65
CA ALA A 216 31.96 39.40 9.40
C ALA A 216 33.40 39.10 9.00
N SER A 217 33.76 37.84 8.74
CA SER A 217 35.09 37.46 8.25
C SER A 217 35.38 38.02 6.85
N MET A 218 34.38 38.06 5.96
CA MET A 218 34.53 38.65 4.62
C MET A 218 34.68 40.18 4.66
N LEU A 219 34.13 40.83 5.69
CA LEU A 219 34.26 42.28 5.90
C LEU A 219 35.53 42.68 6.66
N ALA A 220 36.29 41.71 7.19
CA ALA A 220 37.48 41.93 8.01
C ALA A 220 38.81 41.71 7.26
N GLU A 221 38.81 41.45 5.95
CA GLU A 221 40.05 41.41 5.16
C GLU A 221 40.69 42.82 5.09
N PRO A 222 41.98 42.99 5.46
CA PRO A 222 42.61 44.30 5.46
C PRO A 222 42.99 44.72 4.03
N ALA A 223 42.57 45.93 3.65
CA ALA A 223 43.13 46.65 2.52
C ALA A 223 44.61 46.96 2.79
N SER A 224 45.50 46.07 2.34
CA SER A 224 46.95 46.29 2.32
C SER A 224 47.35 46.91 0.98
N ALA A 225 47.79 48.16 1.06
CA ALA A 225 48.20 49.06 -0.01
C ALA A 225 49.36 48.55 -0.90
N THR A 226 49.31 48.95 -2.17
CA THR A 226 50.51 49.39 -2.90
C THR A 226 50.18 50.70 -3.62
N THR A 227 50.90 51.75 -3.22
CA THR A 227 50.93 53.08 -3.81
C THR A 227 51.85 53.09 -5.03
N ASP A 228 51.38 53.60 -6.17
CA ASP A 228 52.07 54.66 -6.90
C ASP A 228 51.12 55.29 -7.95
N SER A 229 51.20 56.62 -8.07
CA SER A 229 50.45 57.49 -8.98
C SER A 229 51.45 58.14 -9.96
N PRO A 230 51.06 58.75 -11.12
CA PRO A 230 50.05 59.82 -11.14
C PRO A 230 49.14 60.00 -12.39
N ALA A 231 48.05 60.74 -12.14
CA ALA A 231 47.23 61.62 -13.02
C ALA A 231 46.52 60.97 -14.23
N SER A 232 45.24 61.19 -14.54
CA SER A 232 44.21 62.23 -14.35
C SER A 232 42.86 61.55 -14.67
N THR A 233 41.65 61.89 -14.24
CA THR A 233 40.87 63.15 -14.26
C THR A 233 39.59 62.90 -13.45
N ILE A 234 39.11 63.93 -12.76
CA ILE A 234 37.92 63.95 -11.88
C ILE A 234 36.62 64.01 -12.70
N VAL A 235 35.60 63.22 -12.33
CA VAL A 235 34.18 63.62 -12.41
C VAL A 235 33.42 63.01 -11.22
N GLU A 236 32.80 63.87 -10.39
CA GLU A 236 31.95 63.54 -9.23
C GLU A 236 30.49 63.21 -9.63
N ALA A 237 29.81 62.32 -8.89
CA ALA A 237 28.37 62.34 -8.61
C ALA A 237 28.02 61.35 -7.45
N PRO A 238 26.92 61.54 -6.67
CA PRO A 238 26.95 61.40 -5.21
C PRO A 238 26.35 60.11 -4.62
N SER A 239 26.66 59.93 -3.34
CA SER A 239 26.22 58.89 -2.41
C SER A 239 24.72 58.92 -2.07
N THR A 240 24.08 57.75 -1.98
CA THR A 240 22.84 57.53 -1.21
C THR A 240 22.81 56.14 -0.55
N PRO A 241 22.15 55.96 0.61
CA PRO A 241 22.45 54.90 1.57
C PRO A 241 21.70 53.57 1.33
N ILE A 242 22.32 52.49 1.78
CA ILE A 242 21.83 51.10 1.77
C ILE A 242 20.69 50.95 2.79
N SER A 243 19.49 51.41 2.44
CA SER A 243 18.27 51.01 3.17
C SER A 243 17.05 50.77 2.27
N ASP A 244 17.12 51.13 0.99
CA ASP A 244 16.00 50.91 0.04
C ASP A 244 16.15 49.68 -0.87
N LYS A 245 17.28 48.97 -0.84
CA LYS A 245 17.47 47.75 -1.67
C LYS A 245 16.96 46.46 -1.04
N LEU A 246 16.61 46.46 0.25
CA LEU A 246 16.08 45.28 0.95
C LEU A 246 14.54 45.15 0.86
N LYS A 247 13.82 46.14 0.33
CA LYS A 247 12.35 46.08 0.19
C LYS A 247 11.86 45.62 -1.19
N LYS A 248 12.73 45.49 -2.21
CA LYS A 248 12.33 45.12 -3.58
C LYS A 248 12.57 43.67 -3.99
N VAL A 249 13.11 42.83 -3.10
CA VAL A 249 13.30 41.39 -3.35
C VAL A 249 12.20 40.55 -2.68
N ALA A 250 11.38 41.15 -1.81
CA ALA A 250 10.31 40.46 -1.08
C ALA A 250 8.92 40.55 -1.74
N GLU A 251 8.79 41.09 -2.96
CA GLU A 251 7.49 41.35 -3.62
C GLU A 251 7.37 40.75 -5.05
N VAL A 252 8.20 39.76 -5.40
CA VAL A 252 8.04 38.99 -6.66
C VAL A 252 7.88 37.50 -6.38
N GLU A 253 6.94 37.18 -5.48
CA GLU A 253 6.23 35.91 -5.49
C GLU A 253 4.76 36.27 -5.34
N GLN A 254 4.01 36.39 -6.45
CA GLN A 254 2.56 36.11 -6.58
C GLN A 254 2.07 36.41 -8.01
N VAL A 255 1.46 35.39 -8.67
CA VAL A 255 0.45 35.45 -9.77
C VAL A 255 1.00 35.76 -11.20
N SER A 256 0.57 35.20 -12.34
CA SER A 256 -0.07 33.96 -12.82
C SER A 256 -0.09 33.98 -14.38
N THR A 257 -0.14 32.79 -15.01
CA THR A 257 -0.86 32.40 -16.27
C THR A 257 -0.57 32.99 -17.68
N ASP A 258 -0.66 32.06 -18.65
CA ASP A 258 -0.96 32.14 -20.11
C ASP A 258 0.19 32.47 -21.11
N ILE A 259 0.67 31.48 -21.91
CA ILE A 259 0.26 31.03 -23.26
C ILE A 259 0.49 32.09 -24.36
N GLU A 260 1.46 31.88 -25.29
CA GLU A 260 1.23 31.61 -26.74
C GLU A 260 2.54 31.57 -27.61
N THR A 261 2.68 30.47 -28.36
CA THR A 261 3.16 30.31 -29.78
C THR A 261 4.45 30.95 -30.36
N THR A 262 5.44 30.08 -30.66
CA THR A 262 6.18 29.83 -31.96
C THR A 262 6.79 30.97 -32.82
N PRO A 263 7.65 30.70 -33.84
CA PRO A 263 8.48 29.51 -34.14
C PRO A 263 9.96 29.79 -34.55
N SER A 264 10.74 28.70 -34.51
CA SER A 264 11.77 28.24 -35.45
C SER A 264 12.85 29.18 -36.02
N GLY A 265 14.09 28.72 -35.82
CA GLY A 265 14.92 28.26 -36.94
C GLY A 265 16.29 28.90 -37.05
N ILE A 266 17.35 28.12 -36.83
CA ILE A 266 18.27 27.64 -37.88
C ILE A 266 19.42 26.87 -37.21
N VAL A 267 19.72 25.74 -37.83
CA VAL A 267 20.74 24.74 -37.53
C VAL A 267 22.10 25.21 -38.02
N THR A 268 23.16 25.03 -37.23
CA THR A 268 24.45 24.58 -37.78
C THR A 268 25.26 23.81 -36.73
N SER A 269 25.61 22.61 -37.14
CA SER A 269 26.56 21.66 -36.57
C SER A 269 27.97 22.21 -36.49
N VAL A 270 28.67 22.01 -35.36
CA VAL A 270 30.13 21.91 -35.34
C VAL A 270 30.53 20.82 -34.33
N GLU A 271 31.04 19.71 -34.85
CA GLU A 271 31.87 18.78 -34.09
C GLU A 271 33.18 19.48 -33.73
N THR A 272 33.59 19.41 -32.47
CA THR A 272 35.01 19.56 -32.14
C THR A 272 35.33 18.70 -30.92
N SER A 273 35.95 17.57 -31.22
CA SER A 273 36.86 16.85 -30.34
C SER A 273 37.96 17.79 -29.85
N GLN A 274 38.27 17.79 -28.55
CA GLN A 274 39.61 17.49 -28.01
C GLN A 274 39.78 17.92 -26.54
N GLN A 275 40.58 17.09 -25.86
CA GLN A 275 41.44 17.41 -24.72
C GLN A 275 40.82 17.50 -23.33
N THR A 276 40.90 16.33 -22.68
CA THR A 276 41.19 16.14 -21.26
C THR A 276 42.35 17.03 -20.79
N GLU A 277 42.03 18.03 -19.97
CA GLU A 277 42.98 18.63 -19.03
C GLU A 277 42.62 18.18 -17.61
N VAL A 278 43.63 17.59 -16.96
CA VAL A 278 43.64 17.20 -15.56
C VAL A 278 43.81 18.47 -14.73
N VAL A 279 42.74 18.92 -14.06
CA VAL A 279 42.81 20.01 -13.09
C VAL A 279 42.93 19.39 -11.69
N SER A 280 44.05 19.70 -11.07
CA SER A 280 44.46 19.34 -9.71
C SER A 280 43.39 19.69 -8.66
N GLU A 281 43.12 18.75 -7.77
CA GLU A 281 42.25 18.88 -6.60
C GLU A 281 42.69 20.02 -5.67
N THR A 282 41.93 21.11 -5.64
CA THR A 282 41.90 22.02 -4.50
C THR A 282 40.95 21.44 -3.45
N SER A 283 41.50 21.14 -2.28
CA SER A 283 40.84 20.53 -1.13
C SER A 283 39.61 21.34 -0.66
N ILE A 284 38.42 20.91 -1.08
CA ILE A 284 37.16 21.31 -0.46
C ILE A 284 37.05 20.52 0.85
N SER A 285 37.04 21.24 1.97
CA SER A 285 36.77 20.65 3.29
C SER A 285 35.42 19.89 3.26
N PRO A 286 35.33 18.65 3.75
CA PRO A 286 34.10 17.90 3.66
C PRO A 286 33.01 18.60 4.49
N ALA A 287 31.86 18.82 3.87
CA ALA A 287 30.65 19.18 4.59
C ALA A 287 30.43 18.15 5.70
N LYS A 288 30.38 18.58 6.97
CA LYS A 288 30.09 17.71 8.10
C LYS A 288 28.82 16.92 7.80
N GLU A 289 28.94 15.60 7.72
CA GLU A 289 27.79 14.70 7.70
C GLU A 289 26.94 14.99 8.94
N GLU A 290 25.64 15.24 8.74
CA GLU A 290 24.66 15.34 9.82
C GLU A 290 24.68 14.03 10.61
N GLN A 291 25.35 14.03 11.76
CA GLN A 291 25.31 12.95 12.74
C GLN A 291 23.84 12.82 13.21
N PRO A 292 23.22 11.64 13.08
CA PRO A 292 21.83 11.46 13.49
C PRO A 292 21.71 11.68 14.99
N VAL A 293 20.84 12.60 15.40
CA VAL A 293 20.43 12.73 16.80
C VAL A 293 19.74 11.42 17.20
N GLY A 294 20.30 10.74 18.20
CA GLY A 294 19.82 9.45 18.68
C GLY A 294 18.40 9.49 19.25
N PRO A 295 17.87 8.35 19.71
CA PRO A 295 16.57 8.31 20.36
C PRO A 295 16.57 9.20 21.62
N ILE A 296 15.43 9.84 21.90
CA ILE A 296 15.21 10.68 23.10
C ILE A 296 14.99 9.81 24.36
N PHE A 297 14.94 8.49 24.19
CA PHE A 297 14.61 7.49 25.22
C PHE A 297 15.59 6.31 25.14
N ASP A 298 15.67 5.49 26.20
CA ASP A 298 16.47 4.26 26.18
C ASP A 298 15.82 3.23 25.24
N ILE A 299 16.53 2.91 24.17
CA ILE A 299 16.10 1.94 23.15
C ILE A 299 15.86 0.54 23.73
N ASN A 300 16.50 0.20 24.86
CA ASN A 300 16.42 -1.12 25.48
C ASN A 300 15.08 -1.39 26.16
N ASP A 301 14.28 -0.36 26.43
CA ASP A 301 12.96 -0.49 27.06
C ASP A 301 11.90 -1.02 26.11
N LYS A 302 12.20 -1.08 24.80
CA LYS A 302 11.27 -1.59 23.79
C LYS A 302 11.29 -3.11 23.67
N LYS A 303 10.11 -3.69 23.52
CA LYS A 303 9.95 -5.12 23.20
C LYS A 303 10.70 -5.44 21.91
N LYS A 304 11.68 -6.35 21.99
CA LYS A 304 12.45 -6.79 20.83
C LYS A 304 11.57 -7.61 19.88
N LEU A 305 11.71 -7.34 18.58
CA LEU A 305 11.04 -8.11 17.53
C LEU A 305 11.74 -9.46 17.33
N ASN A 306 10.97 -10.55 17.38
CA ASN A 306 11.44 -11.87 16.99
C ASN A 306 10.67 -12.39 15.78
N PHE A 307 11.02 -11.86 14.61
CA PHE A 307 10.38 -12.20 13.33
C PHE A 307 11.23 -13.10 12.45
N LYS A 308 12.40 -13.53 12.93
CA LYS A 308 13.30 -14.41 12.18
C LYS A 308 12.57 -15.68 11.75
N ASP A 309 12.78 -16.07 10.49
CA ASP A 309 12.20 -17.26 9.87
C ASP A 309 10.66 -17.28 9.76
N LYS A 310 9.98 -16.18 10.09
CA LYS A 310 8.52 -16.05 9.95
C LYS A 310 8.12 -15.60 8.56
N THR A 311 7.02 -16.15 8.05
CA THR A 311 6.38 -15.68 6.83
C THR A 311 5.59 -14.40 7.08
N TYR A 312 5.67 -13.44 6.17
CA TYR A 312 5.05 -12.12 6.34
C TYR A 312 4.21 -11.73 5.13
N LEU A 313 2.90 -11.57 5.32
CA LEU A 313 2.01 -10.96 4.33
C LEU A 313 2.21 -9.45 4.26
N ALA A 314 2.47 -8.93 3.06
CA ALA A 314 2.61 -7.50 2.83
C ALA A 314 1.32 -6.72 3.15
N PRO A 315 1.42 -5.44 3.55
CA PRO A 315 0.29 -4.53 3.57
C PRO A 315 -0.13 -4.21 2.12
N LEU A 316 -1.35 -4.60 1.75
CA LEU A 316 -1.84 -4.56 0.37
C LEU A 316 -3.08 -3.66 0.25
N THR A 317 -2.92 -2.40 -0.14
CA THR A 317 -4.05 -1.47 -0.26
C THR A 317 -5.15 -2.02 -1.18
N THR A 318 -6.40 -1.95 -0.71
CA THR A 318 -7.67 -2.46 -1.26
C THR A 318 -7.92 -3.95 -1.11
N VAL A 319 -6.91 -4.80 -1.20
CA VAL A 319 -7.09 -6.27 -1.23
C VAL A 319 -6.60 -6.97 0.05
N GLY A 320 -5.74 -6.33 0.85
CA GLY A 320 -5.25 -6.77 2.16
C GLY A 320 -6.23 -6.54 3.31
N ASN A 321 -7.53 -6.56 3.01
CA ASN A 321 -8.60 -6.40 3.99
C ASN A 321 -8.65 -7.58 4.97
N LEU A 322 -9.38 -7.41 6.08
CA LEU A 322 -9.43 -8.40 7.16
C LEU A 322 -9.86 -9.81 6.66
N PRO A 323 -10.91 -9.96 5.83
CA PRO A 323 -11.26 -11.26 5.24
C PRO A 323 -10.11 -11.93 4.49
N PHE A 324 -9.39 -11.20 3.64
CA PHE A 324 -8.25 -11.76 2.89
C PHE A 324 -7.12 -12.20 3.82
N ARG A 325 -6.78 -11.41 4.85
CA ARG A 325 -5.73 -11.78 5.81
C ARG A 325 -6.09 -13.04 6.59
N ARG A 326 -7.38 -13.25 6.90
CA ARG A 326 -7.87 -14.51 7.52
C ARG A 326 -7.67 -15.71 6.61
N ILE A 327 -7.93 -15.58 5.30
CA ILE A 327 -7.61 -16.64 4.32
C ILE A 327 -6.11 -16.97 4.37
N CYS A 328 -5.23 -15.96 4.38
CA CYS A 328 -3.79 -16.21 4.52
C CYS A 328 -3.41 -16.87 5.86
N LYS A 329 -4.11 -16.55 6.96
CA LYS A 329 -3.89 -17.21 8.27
C LYS A 329 -4.28 -18.69 8.24
N GLU A 330 -5.33 -19.08 7.52
CA GLU A 330 -5.65 -20.51 7.32
C GLU A 330 -4.55 -21.26 6.56
N PHE A 331 -3.87 -20.60 5.62
CA PHE A 331 -2.69 -21.14 4.95
C PHE A 331 -1.38 -20.90 5.72
N GLY A 332 -1.49 -20.52 6.99
CA GLY A 332 -0.38 -20.51 7.91
C GLY A 332 0.53 -19.29 7.86
N VAL A 333 0.15 -18.14 7.27
CA VAL A 333 1.01 -16.95 7.42
C VAL A 333 1.25 -16.62 8.89
N ASP A 334 2.49 -16.27 9.25
CA ASP A 334 2.84 -15.97 10.64
C ASP A 334 2.48 -14.51 10.99
N ILE A 335 2.94 -13.56 10.17
CA ILE A 335 2.81 -12.13 10.38
C ILE A 335 1.83 -11.53 9.37
N THR A 336 0.89 -10.75 9.89
CA THR A 336 -0.10 -9.98 9.10
C THR A 336 0.07 -8.49 9.37
N CYS A 337 -0.24 -7.68 8.36
CA CYS A 337 -0.25 -6.22 8.52
C CYS A 337 -1.47 -5.65 7.82
N GLY A 338 -2.14 -4.70 8.49
CA GLY A 338 -3.28 -3.98 7.95
C GLY A 338 -2.92 -3.22 6.66
N GLU A 339 -3.96 -2.83 5.91
CA GLU A 339 -3.75 -1.91 4.79
C GLU A 339 -3.17 -0.58 5.28
N MET A 340 -2.49 0.14 4.38
CA MET A 340 -1.93 1.46 4.68
C MET A 340 -3.01 2.44 5.16
N ALA A 341 -2.95 2.84 6.44
CA ALA A 341 -3.81 3.84 7.05
C ALA A 341 -3.17 5.24 7.03
N MET A 342 -3.92 6.25 6.62
CA MET A 342 -3.50 7.65 6.58
C MET A 342 -3.66 8.30 7.96
N ALA A 343 -2.56 8.77 8.54
CA ALA A 343 -2.52 9.43 9.85
C ALA A 343 -3.56 10.58 9.97
N THR A 344 -3.69 11.39 8.92
CA THR A 344 -4.67 12.49 8.87
C THR A 344 -6.11 12.01 9.01
N ASN A 345 -6.46 10.90 8.36
CA ASN A 345 -7.83 10.40 8.33
C ASN A 345 -8.18 9.70 9.65
N LEU A 346 -7.19 9.04 10.28
CA LEU A 346 -7.33 8.52 11.64
C LEU A 346 -7.64 9.63 12.64
N LEU A 347 -6.87 10.72 12.61
CA LEU A 347 -7.09 11.90 13.48
C LEU A 347 -8.42 12.62 13.21
N GLN A 348 -8.95 12.55 11.99
CA GLN A 348 -10.28 13.06 11.67
C GLN A 348 -11.42 12.14 12.13
N GLY A 349 -11.11 11.00 12.78
CA GLY A 349 -12.10 10.02 13.21
C GLY A 349 -12.88 9.42 12.05
N GLN A 350 -12.27 9.26 10.86
CA GLN A 350 -12.93 8.64 9.72
C GLN A 350 -13.12 7.14 9.94
N LYS A 351 -14.37 6.68 10.00
CA LYS A 351 -14.72 5.27 10.26
C LYS A 351 -14.07 4.31 9.27
N THR A 352 -13.99 4.70 8.00
CA THR A 352 -13.40 3.88 6.94
C THR A 352 -11.89 3.69 7.12
N GLU A 353 -11.20 4.68 7.70
CA GLU A 353 -9.77 4.57 7.96
C GLU A 353 -9.49 3.70 9.19
N TRP A 354 -10.27 3.88 10.25
CA TRP A 354 -10.22 3.04 11.45
C TRP A 354 -10.63 1.59 11.18
N ALA A 355 -11.35 1.32 10.09
CA ALA A 355 -11.61 -0.06 9.68
C ALA A 355 -10.33 -0.80 9.26
N LEU A 356 -9.29 -0.09 8.80
CA LEU A 356 -8.01 -0.66 8.38
C LEU A 356 -7.15 -1.14 9.56
N THR A 357 -7.44 -0.67 10.78
CA THR A 357 -6.73 -1.03 12.01
C THR A 357 -7.31 -2.27 12.70
N LYS A 358 -8.41 -2.82 12.18
CA LYS A 358 -9.07 -4.00 12.73
C LYS A 358 -8.17 -5.24 12.65
N ARG A 359 -8.11 -5.96 13.77
CA ARG A 359 -7.43 -7.25 13.98
C ARG A 359 -8.46 -8.33 14.26
N HIS A 360 -8.34 -9.48 13.63
CA HIS A 360 -9.11 -10.68 13.95
C HIS A 360 -8.38 -11.52 15.01
N ALA A 361 -9.11 -12.28 15.81
CA ALA A 361 -8.55 -13.10 16.89
C ALA A 361 -7.56 -14.16 16.40
N SER A 362 -7.70 -14.60 15.15
CA SER A 362 -6.77 -15.53 14.51
C SER A 362 -5.44 -14.90 14.10
N GLU A 363 -5.26 -13.57 14.16
CA GLU A 363 -4.01 -12.91 13.78
C GLU A 363 -3.07 -12.84 14.99
N ASP A 364 -2.17 -13.84 15.12
CA ASP A 364 -1.24 -13.98 16.26
C ASP A 364 -0.20 -12.86 16.32
N LEU A 365 0.31 -12.44 15.16
CA LEU A 365 1.22 -11.30 15.00
C LEU A 365 0.63 -10.33 13.98
N PHE A 366 0.19 -9.18 14.47
CA PHE A 366 -0.51 -8.17 13.68
C PHE A 366 0.13 -6.79 13.82
N GLY A 367 0.40 -6.14 12.70
CA GLY A 367 0.85 -4.75 12.66
C GLY A 367 -0.11 -3.82 11.93
N ILE A 368 0.02 -2.54 12.21
CA ILE A 368 -0.65 -1.47 11.45
C ILE A 368 0.40 -0.73 10.63
N GLN A 369 0.20 -0.66 9.32
CA GLN A 369 0.98 0.23 8.49
C GLN A 369 0.34 1.62 8.45
N ILE A 370 1.07 2.64 8.91
CA ILE A 370 0.66 4.04 8.88
C ILE A 370 1.42 4.81 7.80
N ALA A 371 0.75 5.76 7.15
CA ALA A 371 1.33 6.71 6.22
C ALA A 371 1.01 8.14 6.64
N GLY A 372 2.00 9.02 6.49
CA GLY A 372 1.86 10.43 6.81
C GLY A 372 2.89 11.28 6.08
N TYR A 373 2.67 12.59 6.13
CA TYR A 373 3.54 13.58 5.52
C TYR A 373 3.74 14.82 6.41
N LYS A 374 3.21 14.83 7.64
CA LYS A 374 3.49 15.85 8.66
C LYS A 374 3.87 15.13 9.95
N THR A 375 4.98 15.52 10.56
CA THR A 375 5.51 14.87 11.77
C THR A 375 4.49 14.90 12.90
N GLU A 376 3.94 16.08 13.21
CA GLU A 376 2.89 16.25 14.23
C GLU A 376 1.73 15.27 14.04
N GLN A 377 1.15 15.23 12.84
CA GLN A 377 -0.03 14.40 12.57
C GLN A 377 0.29 12.91 12.66
N LEU A 378 1.48 12.49 12.22
CA LEU A 378 1.90 11.10 12.31
C LEU A 378 2.10 10.68 13.76
N VAL A 379 2.80 11.48 14.56
CA VAL A 379 3.10 11.18 15.97
C VAL A 379 1.81 11.15 16.79
N LYS A 380 0.93 12.17 16.63
CA LYS A 380 -0.40 12.18 17.26
C LYS A 380 -1.21 10.94 16.90
N ALA A 381 -1.25 10.55 15.61
CA ALA A 381 -1.97 9.34 15.21
C ALA A 381 -1.40 8.07 15.85
N CYS A 382 -0.08 7.97 16.01
CA CYS A 382 0.58 6.85 16.67
C CYS A 382 0.23 6.80 18.17
N GLN A 383 0.12 7.94 18.84
CA GLN A 383 -0.35 7.99 20.23
C GLN A 383 -1.77 7.44 20.34
N VAL A 384 -2.69 7.86 19.45
CA VAL A 384 -4.06 7.30 19.47
C VAL A 384 -4.04 5.79 19.25
N ILE A 385 -3.25 5.29 18.29
CA ILE A 385 -3.10 3.84 18.06
C ILE A 385 -2.62 3.14 19.34
N ASN A 386 -1.59 3.66 20.01
CA ASN A 386 -1.05 3.09 21.24
C ASN A 386 -2.10 2.96 22.35
N GLU A 387 -2.95 3.98 22.50
CA GLU A 387 -3.91 4.05 23.59
C GLU A 387 -5.23 3.31 23.31
N THR A 388 -5.50 2.91 22.06
CA THR A 388 -6.84 2.45 21.65
C THR A 388 -6.86 1.14 20.89
N VAL A 389 -5.69 0.60 20.52
CA VAL A 389 -5.60 -0.54 19.62
C VAL A 389 -4.56 -1.54 20.12
N ASP A 390 -4.88 -2.83 20.03
CA ASP A 390 -3.92 -3.91 20.29
C ASP A 390 -3.13 -4.26 19.01
N VAL A 391 -1.83 -3.99 19.02
CA VAL A 391 -0.90 -4.26 17.91
C VAL A 391 0.45 -4.76 18.40
N ASP A 392 1.07 -5.63 17.62
CA ASP A 392 2.40 -6.17 17.91
C ASP A 392 3.54 -5.28 17.39
N PHE A 393 3.25 -4.44 16.38
CA PHE A 393 4.17 -3.45 15.82
C PHE A 393 3.41 -2.37 15.00
N VAL A 394 4.06 -1.23 14.78
CA VAL A 394 3.57 -0.19 13.87
C VAL A 394 4.58 0.07 12.77
N ASP A 395 4.16 -0.04 11.52
CA ASP A 395 5.01 0.09 10.34
C ASP A 395 4.84 1.47 9.68
N LEU A 396 5.93 2.21 9.46
CA LEU A 396 5.89 3.43 8.67
C LEU A 396 6.03 3.10 7.18
N ASN A 397 5.02 3.50 6.40
CA ASN A 397 5.10 3.43 4.94
C ASN A 397 6.03 4.52 4.39
N MET A 398 7.21 4.11 3.94
CA MET A 398 8.19 4.94 3.21
C MET A 398 8.37 4.46 1.76
N GLY A 399 7.46 3.64 1.25
CA GLY A 399 7.64 2.92 -0.02
C GLY A 399 6.52 3.12 -1.05
N CYS A 400 5.36 3.66 -0.64
CA CYS A 400 4.22 3.84 -1.53
C CYS A 400 4.58 4.82 -2.66
N PRO A 401 4.42 4.41 -3.93
CA PRO A 401 4.77 5.26 -5.08
C PRO A 401 3.60 6.11 -5.58
N ILE A 402 2.46 6.14 -4.88
CA ILE A 402 1.27 6.90 -5.33
C ILE A 402 1.58 8.40 -5.32
N ASP A 403 1.39 9.04 -6.48
CA ASP A 403 1.75 10.45 -6.69
C ASP A 403 1.03 11.39 -5.73
N MET A 404 -0.24 11.15 -5.44
CA MET A 404 -1.01 11.95 -4.48
C MET A 404 -0.35 12.01 -3.10
N LEU A 405 0.25 10.91 -2.64
CA LEU A 405 0.94 10.85 -1.36
C LEU A 405 2.38 11.37 -1.47
N PHE A 406 3.09 10.99 -2.55
CA PHE A 406 4.45 11.44 -2.83
C PHE A 406 4.54 12.96 -2.92
N ASN A 407 3.65 13.60 -3.69
CA ASN A 407 3.64 15.05 -3.91
C ASN A 407 3.32 15.84 -2.62
N LYS A 408 2.68 15.21 -1.62
CA LYS A 408 2.50 15.80 -0.29
C LYS A 408 3.71 15.62 0.62
N GLY A 409 4.74 14.91 0.17
CA GLY A 409 5.94 14.60 0.95
C GLY A 409 5.78 13.41 1.89
N GLY A 410 4.93 12.43 1.56
CA GLY A 410 4.77 11.16 2.29
C GLY A 410 5.09 9.94 1.42
N GLY A 411 5.00 8.74 2.00
CA GLY A 411 5.35 7.50 1.30
C GLY A 411 6.81 7.52 0.82
N SER A 412 7.05 7.17 -0.44
CA SER A 412 8.41 7.16 -1.02
C SER A 412 9.13 8.52 -1.08
N ALA A 413 8.43 9.64 -0.89
CA ALA A 413 9.08 10.96 -0.79
C ALA A 413 9.95 11.09 0.47
N LEU A 414 9.67 10.30 1.50
CA LEU A 414 10.46 10.26 2.74
C LEU A 414 11.89 9.78 2.51
N LEU A 415 12.14 9.03 1.42
CA LEU A 415 13.48 8.52 1.07
C LEU A 415 14.46 9.63 0.68
N ASP A 416 13.97 10.77 0.18
CA ASP A 416 14.80 11.93 -0.14
C ASP A 416 14.75 13.00 0.98
N SER A 417 13.87 12.84 1.96
CA SER A 417 13.62 13.80 3.05
C SER A 417 14.09 13.28 4.41
N HIS A 418 15.38 12.94 4.53
CA HIS A 418 15.93 12.25 5.71
C HIS A 418 15.63 12.95 7.04
N GLY A 419 15.86 14.25 7.18
CA GLY A 419 15.62 14.95 8.45
C GLY A 419 14.16 14.87 8.92
N LYS A 420 13.20 15.00 7.99
CA LYS A 420 11.76 14.84 8.28
C LYS A 420 11.43 13.40 8.67
N MET A 421 11.97 12.43 7.94
CA MET A 421 11.78 11.01 8.20
C MET A 421 12.33 10.61 9.58
N LEU A 422 13.52 11.07 9.95
CA LEU A 422 14.10 10.79 11.26
C LEU A 422 13.29 11.42 12.40
N LYS A 423 12.82 12.66 12.23
CA LYS A 423 11.91 13.32 13.20
C LYS A 423 10.61 12.53 13.38
N MET A 424 10.04 12.01 12.29
CA MET A 424 8.87 11.12 12.33
C MET A 424 9.17 9.84 13.12
N LEU A 425 10.25 9.14 12.81
CA LEU A 425 10.60 7.88 13.47
C LEU A 425 10.93 8.07 14.96
N ARG A 426 11.68 9.12 15.33
CA ARG A 426 11.95 9.47 16.74
C ARG A 426 10.64 9.69 17.50
N GLY A 427 9.68 10.41 16.91
CA GLY A 427 8.40 10.68 17.54
C GLY A 427 7.50 9.46 17.63
N MET A 428 7.45 8.63 16.58
CA MET A 428 6.76 7.33 16.63
C MET A 428 7.30 6.47 17.76
N GLN A 429 8.63 6.40 17.88
CA GLN A 429 9.25 5.61 18.93
C GLN A 429 8.99 6.18 20.33
N HIS A 430 8.89 7.49 20.47
CA HIS A 430 8.58 8.13 21.76
C HIS A 430 7.16 7.80 22.26
N VAL A 431 6.16 7.72 21.37
CA VAL A 431 4.75 7.57 21.77
C VAL A 431 4.22 6.14 21.72
N LEU A 432 4.90 5.25 21.02
CA LEU A 432 4.49 3.84 20.87
C LEU A 432 5.23 2.95 21.85
N ASP A 433 4.51 2.14 22.60
CA ASP A 433 5.05 1.01 23.35
C ASP A 433 5.51 -0.14 22.42
N PRO A 434 4.75 -0.54 21.36
CA PRO A 434 5.20 -1.57 20.45
C PRO A 434 6.36 -1.08 19.56
N PRO A 435 7.20 -2.01 19.04
CA PRO A 435 8.32 -1.67 18.17
C PRO A 435 7.86 -1.03 16.86
N VAL A 436 8.64 -0.05 16.39
CA VAL A 436 8.44 0.59 15.09
C VAL A 436 9.22 -0.16 14.01
N THR A 437 8.55 -0.45 12.90
CA THR A 437 9.15 -1.01 11.69
C THR A 437 8.99 -0.04 10.53
N VAL A 438 9.74 -0.26 9.45
CA VAL A 438 9.62 0.59 8.25
C VAL A 438 9.61 -0.24 6.98
N LYS A 439 8.76 0.14 6.02
CA LYS A 439 8.76 -0.44 4.68
C LYS A 439 9.17 0.58 3.63
N PHE A 440 10.23 0.29 2.88
CA PHE A 440 10.84 1.21 1.92
C PHE A 440 11.23 0.54 0.60
N ARG A 441 11.79 1.35 -0.30
CA ARG A 441 12.24 0.99 -1.65
C ARG A 441 13.73 1.26 -1.80
N THR A 442 14.34 0.80 -2.88
CA THR A 442 15.79 1.02 -3.13
C THR A 442 16.15 2.51 -3.22
N GLY A 443 15.23 3.34 -3.68
CA GLY A 443 15.33 4.79 -3.77
C GLY A 443 14.14 5.39 -4.53
N VAL A 444 14.15 6.70 -4.77
CA VAL A 444 13.11 7.37 -5.58
C VAL A 444 13.36 7.17 -7.08
N LYS A 445 14.60 7.37 -7.52
CA LYS A 445 14.99 7.34 -8.93
C LYS A 445 15.52 5.95 -9.35
N ASP A 446 15.31 5.59 -10.61
CA ASP A 446 15.95 4.44 -11.22
C ASP A 446 17.47 4.64 -11.32
N ASN A 447 18.26 3.57 -11.20
CA ASN A 447 19.73 3.57 -11.21
C ASN A 447 20.43 4.49 -10.19
N HIS A 448 19.70 5.10 -9.26
CA HIS A 448 20.23 5.92 -8.16
C HIS A 448 19.66 5.44 -6.83
N PRO A 449 20.02 4.22 -6.39
CA PRO A 449 19.50 3.69 -5.13
C PRO A 449 20.11 4.47 -3.95
N THR A 450 19.31 4.75 -2.93
CA THR A 450 19.70 5.54 -1.75
C THR A 450 19.56 4.77 -0.44
N ALA A 451 18.92 3.59 -0.45
CA ALA A 451 18.67 2.81 0.75
C ALA A 451 19.94 2.47 1.57
N HIS A 452 21.10 2.30 0.93
CA HIS A 452 22.38 2.02 1.60
C HIS A 452 22.83 3.17 2.52
N LYS A 453 22.44 4.40 2.22
CA LYS A 453 22.70 5.58 3.08
C LYS A 453 21.66 5.73 4.19
N LEU A 454 20.48 5.14 3.99
CA LEU A 454 19.34 5.26 4.89
C LEU A 454 19.43 4.24 6.04
N VAL A 455 19.79 2.99 5.75
CA VAL A 455 19.78 1.89 6.72
C VAL A 455 20.55 2.18 8.00
N PRO A 456 21.81 2.69 7.97
CA PRO A 456 22.52 3.02 9.21
C PRO A 456 21.80 4.08 10.07
N LYS A 457 21.10 5.02 9.42
CA LYS A 457 20.31 6.05 10.13
C LYS A 457 19.07 5.46 10.78
N LEU A 458 18.42 4.48 10.14
CA LEU A 458 17.30 3.75 10.72
C LEU A 458 17.73 2.98 11.98
N GLU A 459 18.89 2.32 11.94
CA GLU A 459 19.45 1.65 13.13
C GLU A 459 19.74 2.66 14.25
N SER A 460 20.31 3.82 13.91
CA SER A 460 20.65 4.85 14.91
C SER A 460 19.46 5.43 15.69
N VAL A 461 18.24 5.37 15.12
CA VAL A 461 17.00 5.79 15.80
C VAL A 461 16.19 4.60 16.34
N GLY A 462 16.77 3.40 16.30
CA GLY A 462 16.26 2.22 16.95
C GLY A 462 15.13 1.47 16.25
N ILE A 463 15.05 1.58 14.93
CA ILE A 463 14.05 0.82 14.17
C ILE A 463 14.31 -0.67 14.33
N GLY A 464 13.27 -1.42 14.73
CA GLY A 464 13.41 -2.85 15.04
C GLY A 464 13.49 -3.73 13.80
N MET A 465 12.88 -3.31 12.69
CA MET A 465 12.92 -4.04 11.42
C MET A 465 12.68 -3.14 10.22
N GLY A 466 13.47 -3.34 9.16
CA GLY A 466 13.23 -2.80 7.84
C GLY A 466 12.69 -3.84 6.86
N THR A 467 11.76 -3.47 5.99
CA THR A 467 11.41 -4.26 4.80
C THR A 467 11.76 -3.48 3.53
N LEU A 468 12.70 -4.02 2.76
CA LEU A 468 13.15 -3.41 1.51
C LEU A 468 12.48 -4.06 0.30
N HIS A 469 11.67 -3.29 -0.42
CA HIS A 469 11.26 -3.67 -1.76
C HIS A 469 12.42 -3.40 -2.73
N GLY A 470 12.90 -4.43 -3.42
CA GLY A 470 14.00 -4.38 -4.40
C GLY A 470 13.71 -3.58 -5.68
N ARG A 471 12.83 -2.58 -5.63
CA ARG A 471 12.58 -1.65 -6.75
C ARG A 471 12.65 -0.22 -6.27
N SER A 472 13.03 0.69 -7.16
CA SER A 472 12.88 2.12 -6.95
C SER A 472 11.42 2.55 -7.03
N ARG A 473 11.10 3.76 -6.59
CA ARG A 473 9.75 4.33 -6.79
C ARG A 473 9.42 4.42 -8.27
N GLN A 474 10.33 4.97 -9.10
CA GLN A 474 10.15 5.14 -10.53
C GLN A 474 9.93 3.81 -11.26
N GLN A 475 10.64 2.75 -10.87
CA GLN A 475 10.45 1.42 -11.44
C GLN A 475 9.06 0.86 -11.16
N ARG A 476 8.37 1.29 -10.09
CA ARG A 476 7.06 0.76 -9.66
C ARG A 476 7.03 -0.77 -9.67
N TYR A 477 6.58 -1.38 -10.76
CA TYR A 477 6.53 -2.82 -11.02
C TYR A 477 7.07 -3.23 -12.41
N THR A 478 7.73 -2.34 -13.16
CA THR A 478 8.14 -2.56 -14.57
C THR A 478 9.38 -3.40 -14.77
N ARG A 479 10.14 -3.63 -13.70
CA ARG A 479 11.36 -4.45 -13.71
C ARG A 479 11.26 -5.53 -12.64
N LEU A 480 12.14 -6.53 -12.70
CA LEU A 480 12.29 -7.46 -11.59
C LEU A 480 12.85 -6.76 -10.35
N ALA A 481 12.55 -7.30 -9.18
CA ALA A 481 13.17 -6.84 -7.94
C ALA A 481 14.66 -7.19 -7.92
N ASP A 482 15.48 -6.21 -7.55
CA ASP A 482 16.93 -6.32 -7.40
C ASP A 482 17.29 -6.94 -6.04
N TRP A 483 17.44 -8.26 -6.04
CA TRP A 483 17.80 -9.04 -4.86
C TRP A 483 19.28 -8.95 -4.50
N ASP A 484 20.16 -8.68 -5.46
CA ASP A 484 21.58 -8.43 -5.22
C ASP A 484 21.78 -7.14 -4.41
N TYR A 485 21.01 -6.10 -4.72
CA TYR A 485 21.00 -4.89 -3.91
C TYR A 485 20.44 -5.14 -2.51
N ILE A 486 19.37 -5.94 -2.36
CA ILE A 486 18.84 -6.34 -1.04
C ILE A 486 19.92 -7.04 -0.22
N LYS A 487 20.65 -8.00 -0.83
CA LYS A 487 21.79 -8.68 -0.22
C LYS A 487 22.88 -7.71 0.22
N GLY A 488 23.16 -6.68 -0.59
CA GLY A 488 24.06 -5.58 -0.24
C GLY A 488 23.61 -4.82 1.01
N ILE A 489 22.32 -4.51 1.10
CA ILE A 489 21.75 -3.82 2.26
C ILE A 489 21.78 -4.69 3.52
N LYS A 490 21.54 -6.00 3.43
CA LYS A 490 21.62 -6.89 4.60
C LYS A 490 23.02 -6.87 5.25
N ARG A 491 24.09 -6.70 4.46
CA ARG A 491 25.46 -6.58 5.00
C ARG A 491 25.70 -5.27 5.75
N LEU A 492 24.83 -4.27 5.60
CA LEU A 492 24.91 -2.99 6.30
C LEU A 492 24.08 -2.96 7.59
N THR A 493 23.22 -3.96 7.82
CA THR A 493 22.46 -4.07 9.07
C THR A 493 23.26 -4.83 10.11
N ASN A 494 23.26 -4.34 11.34
CA ASN A 494 23.85 -5.01 12.49
C ASN A 494 22.75 -5.70 13.31
N ASP A 495 21.98 -4.91 14.07
CA ASP A 495 20.96 -5.39 14.98
C ASP A 495 19.54 -5.31 14.41
N MET A 496 19.31 -4.43 13.43
CA MET A 496 17.99 -4.29 12.81
C MET A 496 17.71 -5.48 11.88
N ALA A 497 16.58 -6.16 12.10
CA ALA A 497 16.13 -7.20 11.19
C ALA A 497 15.81 -6.62 9.80
N LEU A 498 16.14 -7.34 8.74
CA LEU A 498 15.86 -6.94 7.37
C LEU A 498 15.07 -8.02 6.65
N PHE A 499 13.89 -7.64 6.15
CA PHE A 499 13.08 -8.45 5.27
C PHE A 499 13.25 -8.01 3.81
N GLY A 500 13.46 -8.99 2.93
CA GLY A 500 13.37 -8.79 1.49
C GLY A 500 11.92 -8.74 1.00
N ASN A 501 11.66 -8.03 -0.10
CA ASN A 501 10.34 -8.00 -0.72
C ASN A 501 10.47 -7.84 -2.23
N GLY A 502 9.80 -8.69 -2.99
CA GLY A 502 9.70 -8.56 -4.45
C GLY A 502 9.66 -9.91 -5.16
N ASP A 503 8.64 -10.10 -6.00
CA ASP A 503 8.57 -11.13 -7.05
C ASP A 503 8.74 -12.60 -6.66
N VAL A 504 8.49 -12.94 -5.39
CA VAL A 504 8.39 -14.33 -4.94
C VAL A 504 6.98 -14.87 -5.17
N LEU A 505 6.88 -15.96 -5.93
CA LEU A 505 5.65 -16.69 -6.27
C LEU A 505 5.72 -18.21 -5.95
N SER A 506 6.86 -18.73 -5.49
CA SER A 506 7.00 -20.14 -5.10
C SER A 506 7.84 -20.32 -3.83
N TRP A 507 7.78 -21.53 -3.26
CA TRP A 507 8.59 -21.88 -2.11
C TRP A 507 10.09 -21.96 -2.47
N GLU A 508 10.45 -22.45 -3.66
CA GLU A 508 11.84 -22.47 -4.15
C GLU A 508 12.41 -21.07 -4.19
N GLN A 509 11.68 -20.13 -4.83
CA GLN A 509 12.09 -18.73 -4.90
C GLN A 509 12.21 -18.11 -3.51
N TYR A 510 11.33 -18.46 -2.57
CA TYR A 510 11.41 -17.97 -1.20
C TYR A 510 12.73 -18.39 -0.53
N TYR A 511 13.07 -19.70 -0.54
CA TYR A 511 14.29 -20.18 0.10
C TYR A 511 15.54 -19.74 -0.65
N GLN A 512 15.53 -19.79 -1.98
CA GLN A 512 16.64 -19.30 -2.80
C GLN A 512 16.97 -17.84 -2.45
N GLN A 513 15.99 -16.94 -2.52
CA GLN A 513 16.22 -15.52 -2.26
C GLN A 513 16.61 -15.26 -0.80
N LYS A 514 16.02 -15.99 0.14
CA LYS A 514 16.35 -15.85 1.57
C LYS A 514 17.79 -16.27 1.85
N GLU A 515 18.21 -17.41 1.31
CA GLU A 515 19.56 -17.96 1.51
C GLU A 515 20.63 -17.14 0.78
N GLU A 516 20.39 -16.77 -0.48
CA GLU A 516 21.35 -16.00 -1.27
C GLU A 516 21.57 -14.59 -0.74
N SER A 517 20.50 -13.94 -0.23
CA SER A 517 20.56 -12.57 0.29
C SER A 517 20.90 -12.48 1.78
N GLY A 518 20.68 -13.55 2.54
CA GLY A 518 20.89 -13.60 3.99
C GLY A 518 19.87 -12.80 4.81
N VAL A 519 18.74 -12.40 4.22
CA VAL A 519 17.67 -11.66 4.91
C VAL A 519 17.00 -12.52 5.98
N ASP A 520 16.45 -11.87 7.01
CA ASP A 520 15.83 -12.56 8.16
C ASP A 520 14.48 -13.21 7.81
N GLY A 521 13.87 -12.76 6.71
CA GLY A 521 12.65 -13.30 6.13
C GLY A 521 12.27 -12.56 4.85
N ILE A 522 11.20 -13.01 4.20
CA ILE A 522 10.67 -12.38 2.99
C ILE A 522 9.21 -11.99 3.20
N MET A 523 8.90 -10.73 2.91
CA MET A 523 7.53 -10.25 2.86
C MET A 523 6.95 -10.54 1.48
N ILE A 524 5.80 -11.20 1.43
CA ILE A 524 5.12 -11.64 0.20
C ILE A 524 3.90 -10.74 -0.07
N GLY A 525 3.87 -10.15 -1.27
CA GLY A 525 2.76 -9.29 -1.72
C GLY A 525 1.87 -9.95 -2.76
N ARG A 526 2.08 -9.61 -4.04
CA ARG A 526 1.29 -10.15 -5.17
C ARG A 526 1.26 -11.68 -5.22
N GLY A 527 2.32 -12.36 -4.78
CA GLY A 527 2.36 -13.81 -4.72
C GLY A 527 1.23 -14.40 -3.88
N ALA A 528 0.94 -13.79 -2.73
CA ALA A 528 -0.16 -14.20 -1.86
C ALA A 528 -1.55 -13.87 -2.46
N LEU A 529 -1.66 -12.80 -3.26
CA LEU A 529 -2.91 -12.49 -3.96
C LEU A 529 -3.20 -13.46 -5.10
N ILE A 530 -2.16 -13.92 -5.80
CA ILE A 530 -2.26 -14.92 -6.87
C ILE A 530 -2.51 -16.29 -6.27
N LYS A 531 -1.82 -16.66 -5.19
CA LYS A 531 -2.01 -17.94 -4.50
C LYS A 531 -1.82 -17.74 -2.97
N PRO A 532 -2.90 -17.64 -2.17
CA PRO A 532 -2.75 -17.47 -0.72
C PRO A 532 -2.06 -18.65 -0.03
N TRP A 533 -2.18 -19.86 -0.60
CA TRP A 533 -1.52 -21.06 -0.12
C TRP A 533 -0.01 -21.08 -0.32
N ILE A 534 0.60 -20.02 -0.88
CA ILE A 534 2.07 -19.88 -0.95
C ILE A 534 2.73 -20.01 0.43
N PHE A 535 2.06 -19.57 1.50
CA PHE A 535 2.56 -19.71 2.87
C PHE A 535 2.64 -21.18 3.29
N GLU A 536 1.64 -21.98 2.92
CA GLU A 536 1.64 -23.42 3.14
C GLU A 536 2.68 -24.11 2.26
N GLU A 537 2.85 -23.70 1.00
CA GLU A 537 3.93 -24.18 0.12
C GLU A 537 5.32 -23.92 0.75
N ILE A 538 5.54 -22.74 1.35
CA ILE A 538 6.81 -22.38 2.01
C ILE A 538 7.06 -23.24 3.25
N LYS A 539 6.02 -23.50 4.05
CA LYS A 539 6.12 -24.36 5.24
C LYS A 539 6.41 -25.80 4.87
N THR A 540 5.71 -26.31 3.87
CA THR A 540 5.77 -27.72 3.47
C THR A 540 6.85 -28.00 2.42
N ARG A 541 7.48 -26.96 1.87
CA ARG A 541 8.48 -27.02 0.78
C ARG A 541 7.99 -27.88 -0.39
N ARG A 542 6.73 -27.70 -0.78
CA ARG A 542 6.12 -28.42 -1.89
C ARG A 542 5.17 -27.51 -2.65
N HIS A 543 5.00 -27.80 -3.93
CA HIS A 543 3.94 -27.22 -4.71
C HIS A 543 2.57 -27.80 -4.31
N TRP A 544 1.58 -26.94 -4.27
CA TRP A 544 0.19 -27.32 -4.04
C TRP A 544 -0.62 -27.13 -5.33
N ASP A 545 -1.12 -28.24 -5.87
CA ASP A 545 -1.99 -28.27 -7.04
C ASP A 545 -3.46 -28.42 -6.62
N ILE A 546 -4.00 -27.42 -5.93
CA ILE A 546 -5.36 -27.49 -5.41
C ILE A 546 -6.41 -27.51 -6.52
N SER A 547 -7.47 -28.28 -6.32
CA SER A 547 -8.58 -28.44 -7.26
C SER A 547 -9.42 -27.18 -7.41
N SER A 548 -10.27 -27.15 -8.44
CA SER A 548 -11.28 -26.10 -8.63
C SER A 548 -12.26 -26.02 -7.45
N SER A 549 -12.67 -27.15 -6.89
CA SER A 549 -13.56 -27.25 -5.73
C SER A 549 -12.93 -26.66 -4.48
N GLU A 550 -11.68 -27.01 -4.16
CA GLU A 550 -10.96 -26.43 -3.01
C GLU A 550 -10.78 -24.92 -3.16
N ARG A 551 -10.48 -24.44 -4.37
CA ARG A 551 -10.43 -23.01 -4.67
C ARG A 551 -11.79 -22.34 -4.50
N PHE A 552 -12.87 -22.96 -4.96
CA PHE A 552 -14.21 -22.42 -4.81
C PHE A 552 -14.64 -22.34 -3.33
N ASP A 553 -14.32 -23.36 -2.53
CA ASP A 553 -14.59 -23.36 -1.09
C ASP A 553 -13.78 -22.28 -0.37
N MET A 554 -12.55 -21.99 -0.80
CA MET A 554 -11.79 -20.83 -0.31
C MET A 554 -12.51 -19.50 -0.63
N LEU A 555 -13.11 -19.34 -1.82
CA LEU A 555 -13.90 -18.14 -2.14
C LEU A 555 -15.16 -18.04 -1.27
N LYS A 556 -15.82 -19.17 -0.97
CA LYS A 556 -16.95 -19.20 -0.01
C LYS A 556 -16.52 -18.76 1.38
N LYS A 557 -15.38 -19.25 1.89
CA LYS A 557 -14.82 -18.81 3.18
C LYS A 557 -14.53 -17.32 3.20
N PHE A 558 -13.98 -16.77 2.10
CA PHE A 558 -13.77 -15.33 1.98
C PHE A 558 -15.10 -14.57 2.07
N CYS A 559 -16.15 -15.06 1.40
CA CYS A 559 -17.49 -14.48 1.51
C CYS A 559 -18.01 -14.54 2.94
N ASP A 560 -17.89 -15.66 3.65
CA ASP A 560 -18.31 -15.77 5.05
C ASP A 560 -17.60 -14.74 5.94
N TYR A 561 -16.27 -14.62 5.80
CA TYR A 561 -15.48 -13.62 6.52
C TYR A 561 -15.86 -12.19 6.13
N GLY A 562 -16.20 -11.96 4.87
CA GLY A 562 -16.68 -10.68 4.38
C GLY A 562 -18.05 -10.30 4.96
N LEU A 563 -18.99 -11.23 5.01
CA LEU A 563 -20.33 -11.03 5.58
C LEU A 563 -20.28 -10.80 7.09
N GLU A 564 -19.38 -11.49 7.78
CA GLU A 564 -19.10 -11.23 9.20
C GLU A 564 -18.52 -9.82 9.42
N HIS A 565 -17.63 -9.38 8.53
CA HIS A 565 -16.89 -8.13 8.68
C HIS A 565 -17.66 -6.88 8.21
N TRP A 566 -18.32 -6.95 7.05
CA TRP A 566 -19.03 -5.84 6.40
C TRP A 566 -20.54 -5.87 6.62
N GLY A 567 -21.10 -7.01 7.02
CA GLY A 567 -22.53 -7.17 7.28
C GLY A 567 -23.22 -8.13 6.31
N THR A 568 -24.38 -8.61 6.74
CA THR A 568 -25.27 -9.51 5.99
C THR A 568 -26.47 -8.78 5.37
N ASP A 569 -26.51 -7.45 5.44
CA ASP A 569 -27.46 -6.61 4.72
C ASP A 569 -27.05 -6.43 3.25
N THR A 570 -27.91 -5.80 2.44
CA THR A 570 -27.63 -5.56 1.01
C THR A 570 -26.31 -4.82 0.79
N MET A 571 -25.96 -3.86 1.66
CA MET A 571 -24.70 -3.13 1.55
C MET A 571 -23.48 -4.02 1.87
N GLY A 572 -23.57 -4.84 2.93
CA GLY A 572 -22.50 -5.76 3.33
C GLY A 572 -22.24 -6.86 2.30
N ILE A 573 -23.29 -7.42 1.69
CA ILE A 573 -23.17 -8.39 0.59
C ILE A 573 -22.45 -7.78 -0.62
N ASN A 574 -22.87 -6.59 -1.05
CA ASN A 574 -22.26 -5.96 -2.22
C ASN A 574 -20.85 -5.44 -1.94
N SER A 575 -20.53 -5.11 -0.68
CA SER A 575 -19.16 -4.84 -0.25
C SER A 575 -18.30 -6.10 -0.35
N THR A 576 -18.79 -7.22 0.18
CA THR A 576 -18.14 -8.54 0.11
C THR A 576 -17.89 -8.94 -1.34
N ARG A 577 -18.91 -8.87 -2.19
CA ARG A 577 -18.82 -9.14 -3.64
C ARG A 577 -17.75 -8.28 -4.29
N ARG A 578 -17.76 -6.97 -4.05
CA ARG A 578 -16.81 -6.04 -4.65
C ARG A 578 -15.37 -6.40 -4.27
N PHE A 579 -15.09 -6.65 -2.99
CA PHE A 579 -13.74 -7.00 -2.55
C PHE A 579 -13.30 -8.39 -3.00
N LEU A 580 -14.24 -9.34 -3.14
CA LEU A 580 -13.96 -10.63 -3.77
C LEU A 580 -13.56 -10.44 -5.24
N CYS A 581 -14.28 -9.61 -6.02
CA CYS A 581 -13.88 -9.30 -7.39
C CYS A 581 -12.53 -8.57 -7.48
N GLU A 582 -12.21 -7.66 -6.54
CA GLU A 582 -10.88 -7.02 -6.48
C GLU A 582 -9.77 -8.04 -6.21
N TRP A 583 -10.04 -9.09 -5.43
CA TRP A 583 -9.06 -10.15 -5.22
C TRP A 583 -8.99 -11.10 -6.43
N GLN A 584 -10.13 -11.45 -7.03
CA GLN A 584 -10.19 -12.26 -8.25
C GLN A 584 -9.36 -11.65 -9.40
N SER A 585 -9.27 -10.32 -9.48
CA SER A 585 -8.39 -9.63 -10.45
C SER A 585 -6.88 -9.89 -10.25
N PHE A 586 -6.48 -10.62 -9.22
CA PHE A 586 -5.12 -11.16 -9.06
C PHE A 586 -5.14 -12.69 -9.10
N LEU A 587 -6.10 -13.32 -8.44
CA LEU A 587 -6.22 -14.77 -8.32
C LEU A 587 -6.35 -15.47 -9.68
N TYR A 588 -7.00 -14.85 -10.68
CA TYR A 588 -7.14 -15.41 -12.03
C TYR A 588 -5.79 -15.70 -12.72
N ARG A 589 -4.70 -15.10 -12.22
CA ARG A 589 -3.33 -15.32 -12.72
C ARG A 589 -2.72 -16.65 -12.28
N TYR A 590 -3.32 -17.32 -11.29
CA TYR A 590 -2.87 -18.64 -10.88
C TYR A 590 -3.13 -19.64 -11.99
N ILE A 591 -2.11 -20.43 -12.30
CA ILE A 591 -2.21 -21.56 -13.21
C ILE A 591 -1.99 -22.81 -12.36
N PRO A 592 -2.91 -23.79 -12.42
CA PRO A 592 -2.74 -25.08 -11.73
C PRO A 592 -1.38 -25.70 -12.05
N VAL A 593 -0.74 -26.28 -11.04
CA VAL A 593 0.62 -26.83 -11.17
C VAL A 593 0.64 -27.95 -12.20
N GLY A 594 -0.41 -28.78 -12.21
CA GLY A 594 -0.57 -29.86 -13.19
C GLY A 594 -0.71 -29.40 -14.64
N LEU A 595 -0.99 -28.11 -14.88
CA LEU A 595 -1.13 -27.51 -16.22
C LEU A 595 0.17 -26.89 -16.74
N LEU A 596 1.16 -26.66 -15.88
CA LEU A 596 2.44 -26.06 -16.26
C LEU A 596 3.39 -27.10 -16.86
N GLU A 597 4.15 -26.71 -17.88
CA GLU A 597 5.25 -27.51 -18.44
C GLU A 597 6.53 -27.35 -17.63
N VAL A 598 6.73 -26.16 -17.07
CA VAL A 598 7.91 -25.80 -16.29
C VAL A 598 7.46 -25.20 -14.96
N LEU A 599 8.05 -25.70 -13.88
CA LEU A 599 7.83 -25.19 -12.53
C LEU A 599 9.09 -24.47 -12.04
N PRO A 600 8.95 -23.41 -11.22
CA PRO A 600 7.70 -22.74 -10.85
C PRO A 600 7.25 -21.68 -11.88
N GLN A 601 5.96 -21.33 -11.88
CA GLN A 601 5.47 -20.11 -12.55
C GLN A 601 6.19 -18.88 -11.99
N GLN A 602 6.64 -17.99 -12.88
CA GLN A 602 7.33 -16.76 -12.52
C GLN A 602 6.36 -15.59 -12.31
N MET A 603 6.70 -14.63 -11.45
CA MET A 603 5.84 -13.48 -11.13
C MET A 603 5.50 -12.60 -12.35
N ASN A 604 6.42 -12.49 -13.30
CA ASN A 604 6.26 -11.70 -14.52
C ASN A 604 5.55 -12.48 -15.65
N GLU A 605 5.35 -13.79 -15.48
CA GLU A 605 4.57 -14.58 -16.43
C GLU A 605 3.07 -14.28 -16.29
N ARG A 606 2.41 -14.20 -17.44
CA ARG A 606 0.95 -14.07 -17.55
C ARG A 606 0.37 -15.36 -18.11
N PRO A 607 -0.82 -15.79 -17.65
CA PRO A 607 -1.48 -16.93 -18.27
C PRO A 607 -1.83 -16.60 -19.73
N PRO A 608 -1.40 -17.40 -20.72
CA PRO A 608 -1.99 -17.35 -22.05
C PRO A 608 -3.44 -17.86 -21.98
N PRO A 609 -4.25 -17.72 -23.04
CA PRO A 609 -5.54 -18.41 -23.12
C PRO A 609 -5.40 -19.92 -22.88
N TYR A 610 -6.18 -20.48 -21.95
CA TYR A 610 -6.14 -21.90 -21.63
C TYR A 610 -7.48 -22.43 -21.09
N TYR A 611 -7.67 -23.75 -21.19
CA TYR A 611 -8.73 -24.49 -20.52
C TYR A 611 -8.24 -25.00 -19.17
N GLY A 612 -9.06 -24.84 -18.14
CA GLY A 612 -8.86 -25.54 -16.88
C GLY A 612 -9.11 -27.03 -17.00
N ARG A 613 -8.84 -27.78 -15.92
CA ARG A 613 -9.20 -29.20 -15.79
C ARG A 613 -10.72 -29.43 -15.85
N ASP A 614 -11.51 -28.42 -15.54
CA ASP A 614 -12.96 -28.41 -15.61
C ASP A 614 -13.50 -26.99 -15.97
N GLU A 615 -14.82 -26.87 -16.10
CA GLU A 615 -15.49 -25.61 -16.43
C GLU A 615 -15.28 -24.53 -15.35
N LEU A 616 -15.25 -24.90 -14.08
CA LEU A 616 -15.11 -23.96 -12.98
C LEU A 616 -13.69 -23.38 -12.94
N GLU A 617 -12.69 -24.21 -13.17
CA GLU A 617 -11.31 -23.79 -13.31
C GLU A 617 -11.10 -22.90 -14.54
N THR A 618 -11.74 -23.24 -15.66
CA THR A 618 -11.75 -22.40 -16.86
C THR A 618 -12.37 -21.03 -16.57
N LEU A 619 -13.48 -21.00 -15.83
CA LEU A 619 -14.14 -19.76 -15.42
C LEU A 619 -13.26 -18.92 -14.48
N MET A 620 -12.60 -19.53 -13.51
CA MET A 620 -11.69 -18.85 -12.58
C MET A 620 -10.42 -18.32 -13.26
N ALA A 621 -9.99 -18.96 -14.35
CA ALA A 621 -8.87 -18.50 -15.18
C ALA A 621 -9.23 -17.29 -16.05
N SER A 622 -10.53 -17.03 -16.24
CA SER A 622 -11.01 -15.95 -17.11
C SER A 622 -10.49 -14.59 -16.65
N PRO A 623 -9.94 -13.78 -17.57
CA PRO A 623 -9.61 -12.41 -17.27
C PRO A 623 -10.85 -11.51 -17.22
N ARG A 624 -12.08 -11.93 -17.57
CA ARG A 624 -13.24 -11.03 -17.64
C ARG A 624 -13.84 -10.72 -16.27
N ALA A 625 -14.09 -9.42 -16.03
CA ALA A 625 -14.77 -8.97 -14.82
C ALA A 625 -16.20 -9.52 -14.69
N SER A 626 -16.90 -9.71 -15.82
CA SER A 626 -18.22 -10.33 -15.88
C SER A 626 -18.20 -11.78 -15.40
N ASP A 627 -17.14 -12.54 -15.70
CA ASP A 627 -16.97 -13.91 -15.20
C ASP A 627 -16.66 -13.94 -13.69
N TRP A 628 -15.89 -12.98 -13.18
CA TRP A 628 -15.69 -12.83 -11.73
C TRP A 628 -17.00 -12.54 -11.00
N ILE A 629 -17.89 -11.73 -11.60
CA ILE A 629 -19.25 -11.51 -11.07
C ILE A 629 -20.05 -12.82 -11.07
N LYS A 630 -20.04 -13.59 -12.17
CA LYS A 630 -20.72 -14.90 -12.23
C LYS A 630 -20.25 -15.84 -11.11
N ILE A 631 -18.95 -15.87 -10.79
CA ILE A 631 -18.42 -16.66 -9.67
C ILE A 631 -19.01 -16.17 -8.34
N THR A 632 -19.03 -14.85 -8.13
CA THR A 632 -19.65 -14.29 -6.92
C THR A 632 -21.15 -14.53 -6.86
N ASP A 633 -21.85 -14.61 -7.99
CA ASP A 633 -23.29 -14.89 -8.04
C ASP A 633 -23.62 -16.29 -7.52
N ARG A 634 -22.74 -17.26 -7.82
CA ARG A 634 -22.87 -18.63 -7.30
C ARG A 634 -22.72 -18.72 -5.77
N ILE A 635 -22.19 -17.71 -5.11
CA ILE A 635 -21.93 -17.70 -3.66
C ILE A 635 -22.86 -16.75 -2.91
N LEU A 636 -23.09 -15.56 -3.46
CA LEU A 636 -23.81 -14.45 -2.82
C LEU A 636 -25.17 -14.16 -3.50
N GLY A 637 -25.68 -15.10 -4.29
CA GLY A 637 -26.87 -14.94 -5.14
C GLY A 637 -26.66 -13.92 -6.27
N PRO A 638 -27.66 -13.64 -7.11
CA PRO A 638 -27.50 -12.73 -8.24
C PRO A 638 -27.11 -11.30 -7.81
N ALA A 639 -26.13 -10.72 -8.49
CA ALA A 639 -25.79 -9.31 -8.31
C ALA A 639 -26.99 -8.42 -8.70
N PRO A 640 -27.26 -7.34 -7.95
CA PRO A 640 -28.24 -6.33 -8.33
C PRO A 640 -27.95 -5.73 -9.72
N GLU A 641 -28.98 -5.31 -10.46
CA GLU A 641 -28.83 -4.78 -11.83
C GLU A 641 -27.91 -3.55 -11.90
N ASP A 642 -27.89 -2.74 -10.84
CA ASP A 642 -27.05 -1.55 -10.71
C ASP A 642 -25.61 -1.86 -10.26
N PHE A 643 -25.32 -3.11 -9.89
CA PHE A 643 -23.99 -3.53 -9.49
C PHE A 643 -23.04 -3.56 -10.69
N LYS A 644 -22.19 -2.53 -10.76
CA LYS A 644 -21.09 -2.46 -11.74
C LYS A 644 -19.75 -2.65 -11.04
N PHE A 645 -18.92 -3.50 -11.62
CA PHE A 645 -17.57 -3.75 -11.15
C PHE A 645 -16.54 -3.35 -12.21
N ILE A 646 -15.63 -2.47 -11.80
CA ILE A 646 -14.42 -2.14 -12.55
C ILE A 646 -13.27 -2.34 -11.58
N PRO A 647 -12.28 -3.20 -11.89
CA PRO A 647 -11.17 -3.47 -11.00
C PRO A 647 -10.38 -2.19 -10.75
N LYS A 648 -9.86 -2.04 -9.52
CA LYS A 648 -9.07 -0.85 -9.14
C LYS A 648 -7.79 -0.76 -9.95
N HIS A 649 -7.11 -1.89 -10.08
CA HIS A 649 -5.93 -2.03 -10.91
C HIS A 649 -6.40 -2.30 -12.33
N LYS A 650 -5.81 -1.63 -13.32
CA LYS A 650 -6.06 -1.98 -14.72
C LYS A 650 -5.40 -3.32 -15.00
N ALA A 651 -6.07 -4.40 -14.59
CA ALA A 651 -5.97 -5.63 -15.33
C ALA A 651 -6.52 -5.32 -16.73
N ASN A 652 -5.96 -5.91 -17.79
CA ASN A 652 -6.41 -5.72 -19.17
C ASN A 652 -7.89 -6.14 -19.40
N SER A 653 -8.60 -6.55 -18.36
CA SER A 653 -9.97 -7.04 -18.24
C SER A 653 -11.06 -5.95 -18.34
N PHE A 654 -10.94 -4.97 -19.23
CA PHE A 654 -11.99 -3.96 -19.38
C PHE A 654 -12.83 -4.23 -20.63
N GLU A 655 -14.06 -4.70 -20.39
CA GLU A 655 -15.20 -4.49 -21.28
C GLU A 655 -15.71 -3.06 -21.00
N GLY A 656 -15.73 -2.22 -22.04
CA GLY A 656 -16.21 -0.84 -21.98
C GLY A 656 -17.70 -0.69 -22.14
#